data_AF-A0A9P1IPK0-F1
#
_entry.id   AF-A0A9P1IPK0-F1
#
_cell.length_a   1.000
_cell.length_b   1.000
_cell.length_c   1.000
_cell.angle_alpha   90.00
_cell.angle_beta   90.00
_cell.angle_gamma   90.00
#
_symmetry.space_group_name_H-M   'P 1'
#
loop_
_entity.id
_entity.type
_entity.pdbx_description
1 polymer ?
#
loop_
_entity_poly.entity_id
_entity_poly.type
_entity_poly.pdbx_seq_one_letter_code
_entity_poly.pdbx_strand_id
1 'polypeptide(L)'
;MLLDVFFGAPLLDPYLYNCTGTPIHVINNYAHGFTYLALGLITQTLYILVLKTIWENKVIWDHGCYRIMFFLGIPDFLSLIVCADYAGYWSIFGLHPCYDMRLSYLLGCFVFGTWHMSCFYVLILAFNRTCELVAPSVGRVLFNGKALYLIMSMPLFYFIYFTFFTKPLIYDPTISTFLLNPNTLATINFSPNLYAVYGFIFNNFFVMFFIGCNYLTVCSFLIYHSFSTRVQKVSKIYRQITLQCMIVCTCHFIGCFLYIYMQYYSLPQIFHTIAQLAWIGNHGLPPCVYLIFNHTIRSNVTIFRRKCFVRNRVDSSGLKVDSTIKRNMKIVCIGAAPTALGAAYRLNELKNEGNEAAKDVELVCLEQESYAGGLSCTVKDDKGFLWDMGGHITFNHNFPYYEKATQWAVDDWNKLARNCMVDMNYLYDKDGIHLVPYPAQFAVPLFPDAVKNSCLADLKERYENPQTDSNPDNFEDWVLQHFGPTILKSFFKPYTKKVWTVEPLKMSPNWVGTRVAKLPQEKLEELCAMDQDELANADFGWGPNSYFTFPKYGGTGNVWTSMTKKLPQEWFEFEKKVTAVNHVEKTVEVLKKGETEAAKVSYDVLLNTAPIDQLVNNTGITAPLDIVHNKVFVVGVGLRKPMTSFLEKFTWLYFPDKNVPFFRVTILSRYGEVTPDSDKYWSVMCECARPIDDPITEEEMVKKTLDGLVLKSMITREAIESVYSITLPYGYPIPTPNRDRELARAHTELEKASIYSRGRFGGWKYESSNQDHCFIQGKEFIDRVVLGEPEKLYKTGVAAIPRG
;
A
#
# COMPACT_ATOMS: atom_id res chain seq x y z
N MET A 1 2.86 47.26 12.38
CA MET A 1 1.58 47.15 13.11
C MET A 1 1.34 45.78 13.73
N LEU A 2 1.20 44.66 12.99
CA LEU A 2 1.09 43.31 13.60
C LEU A 2 2.38 42.87 14.33
N LEU A 3 3.55 43.20 13.77
CA LEU A 3 4.84 43.05 14.44
C LEU A 3 4.91 43.89 15.71
N ASP A 4 4.44 45.15 15.70
CA ASP A 4 4.46 46.03 16.89
C ASP A 4 3.38 45.67 17.93
N VAL A 5 2.39 44.84 17.59
CA VAL A 5 1.33 44.39 18.50
C VAL A 5 1.72 43.09 19.21
N PHE A 6 2.37 42.15 18.52
CA PHE A 6 2.88 40.91 19.11
C PHE A 6 4.29 41.04 19.69
N PHE A 7 5.09 41.94 19.12
CA PHE A 7 6.44 42.27 19.53
C PHE A 7 6.48 43.77 19.86
N GLY A 8 5.84 44.18 20.97
CA GLY A 8 5.69 45.59 21.36
C GLY A 8 6.98 46.44 21.28
N ALA A 9 6.85 47.75 21.06
CA ALA A 9 7.94 48.69 20.86
C ALA A 9 9.01 48.88 21.98
N PRO A 10 9.08 48.14 23.12
CA PRO A 10 10.29 48.11 23.94
C PRO A 10 11.13 46.81 23.83
N LEU A 11 11.07 46.03 22.73
CA LEU A 11 11.74 44.70 22.63
C LEU A 11 13.25 44.69 22.85
N LEU A 12 13.95 45.75 22.44
CA LEU A 12 15.34 45.93 22.84
C LEU A 12 15.31 46.84 24.03
N ASP A 13 15.09 46.25 25.22
CA ASP A 13 15.36 46.95 26.46
C ASP A 13 16.75 47.59 26.30
N PRO A 14 16.85 48.93 26.23
CA PRO A 14 18.10 49.62 25.95
C PRO A 14 19.11 49.44 27.09
N TYR A 15 18.68 48.86 28.22
CA TYR A 15 19.54 48.41 29.29
C TYR A 15 20.09 46.99 29.06
N LEU A 16 19.28 46.05 28.54
CA LEU A 16 19.65 44.63 28.40
C LEU A 16 20.22 44.23 27.03
N TYR A 17 19.98 45.02 25.98
CA TYR A 17 20.46 44.73 24.62
C TYR A 17 21.25 45.90 24.02
N ASN A 18 21.91 46.66 24.90
CA ASN A 18 22.72 47.81 24.51
C ASN A 18 23.99 47.38 23.76
N CYS A 19 24.23 47.99 22.61
CA CYS A 19 25.41 47.75 21.78
C CYS A 19 26.50 48.81 21.91
N THR A 20 26.34 49.78 22.83
CA THR A 20 27.30 50.87 23.04
C THR A 20 28.71 50.33 23.28
N GLY A 21 29.68 50.82 22.49
CA GLY A 21 31.09 50.44 22.57
C GLY A 21 31.44 49.07 21.98
N THR A 22 30.46 48.24 21.60
CA THR A 22 30.72 46.86 21.16
C THR A 22 31.02 46.82 19.66
N PRO A 23 32.13 46.20 19.21
CA PRO A 23 32.41 46.02 17.79
C PRO A 23 31.32 45.22 17.08
N ILE A 24 30.81 45.71 15.96
CA ILE A 24 29.80 45.00 15.15
C ILE A 24 30.41 43.87 14.29
N HIS A 25 31.72 43.93 14.07
CA HIS A 25 32.50 42.86 13.44
C HIS A 25 33.55 42.33 14.42
N VAL A 26 33.65 41.02 14.52
CA VAL A 26 34.64 40.29 15.32
C VAL A 26 35.48 39.39 14.43
N ILE A 27 36.41 38.63 15.03
CA ILE A 27 37.28 37.72 14.28
C ILE A 27 36.44 36.65 13.58
N ASN A 28 36.66 36.51 12.27
CA ASN A 28 35.98 35.51 11.46
C ASN A 28 36.35 34.09 11.92
N ASN A 29 35.35 33.24 12.07
CA ASN A 29 35.52 31.84 12.41
C ASN A 29 35.07 30.95 11.26
N TYR A 30 35.91 30.86 10.23
CA TYR A 30 35.61 30.08 9.02
C TYR A 30 35.37 28.61 9.32
N ALA A 31 36.10 28.03 10.27
CA ALA A 31 35.97 26.62 10.62
C ALA A 31 34.57 26.29 11.17
N HIS A 32 34.12 27.02 12.20
CA HIS A 32 32.76 26.85 12.71
C HIS A 32 31.72 27.25 11.66
N GLY A 33 31.95 28.36 10.97
CA GLY A 33 31.03 28.90 9.96
C GLY A 33 30.69 27.93 8.85
N PHE A 34 31.70 27.38 8.17
CA PHE A 34 31.50 26.39 7.12
C PHE A 34 30.94 25.06 7.66
N THR A 35 31.35 24.65 8.87
CA THR A 35 30.84 23.41 9.48
C THR A 35 29.35 23.50 9.76
N TYR A 36 28.89 24.58 10.41
CA TYR A 36 27.47 24.74 10.75
C TYR A 36 26.61 24.85 9.49
N LEU A 37 27.03 25.66 8.51
CA LEU A 37 26.32 25.82 7.26
C LEU A 37 26.24 24.50 6.45
N ALA A 38 27.33 23.74 6.38
CA ALA A 38 27.34 22.45 5.70
C ALA A 38 26.39 21.44 6.38
N LEU A 39 26.44 21.35 7.71
CA LEU A 39 25.54 20.46 8.47
C LEU A 39 24.08 20.87 8.30
N GLY A 40 23.76 22.16 8.36
CA GLY A 40 22.42 22.69 8.14
C GLY A 40 21.86 22.32 6.77
N LEU A 41 22.55 22.70 5.70
CA LEU A 41 22.08 22.46 4.32
C LEU A 41 21.94 20.97 3.99
N ILE A 42 22.88 20.13 4.42
CA ILE A 42 22.81 18.68 4.21
C ILE A 42 21.57 18.10 4.90
N THR A 43 21.40 18.40 6.18
CA THR A 43 20.31 17.80 6.98
C THR A 43 18.94 18.33 6.60
N GLN A 44 18.81 19.61 6.24
CA GLN A 44 17.58 20.19 5.67
C GLN A 44 17.18 19.51 4.35
N THR A 45 18.15 19.23 3.47
CA THR A 45 17.89 18.50 2.22
C THR A 45 17.32 17.11 2.54
N LEU A 46 17.90 16.40 3.52
CA LEU A 46 17.39 15.09 3.94
C LEU A 46 15.98 15.17 4.54
N TYR A 47 15.66 16.22 5.31
CA TYR A 47 14.31 16.43 5.82
C TYR A 47 13.28 16.59 4.73
N ILE A 48 13.55 17.41 3.71
CA ILE A 48 12.61 17.60 2.59
C ILE A 48 12.27 16.24 1.96
N LEU A 49 13.27 15.38 1.78
CA LEU A 49 13.06 14.03 1.23
C LEU A 49 12.20 13.16 2.15
N VAL A 50 12.52 13.13 3.44
CA VAL A 50 11.79 12.32 4.44
C VAL A 50 10.35 12.81 4.59
N LEU A 51 10.13 14.10 4.82
CA LEU A 51 8.82 14.68 5.08
C LEU A 51 7.91 14.52 3.86
N LYS A 52 8.44 14.76 2.65
CA LYS A 52 7.73 14.49 1.41
C LYS A 52 7.31 13.02 1.29
N THR A 53 8.22 12.10 1.61
CA THR A 53 7.94 10.66 1.55
C THR A 53 6.83 10.25 2.52
N ILE A 54 6.83 10.79 3.74
CA ILE A 54 5.80 10.52 4.75
C ILE A 54 4.44 11.10 4.32
N TRP A 55 4.44 12.32 3.76
CA TRP A 55 3.22 13.01 3.33
C TRP A 55 2.55 12.35 2.11
N GLU A 56 3.32 12.00 1.09
CA GLU A 56 2.79 11.45 -0.17
C GLU A 56 2.31 10.00 -0.03
N ASN A 57 2.84 9.26 0.95
CA ASN A 57 2.49 7.86 1.15
C ASN A 57 1.35 7.71 2.18
N LYS A 58 0.13 7.53 1.70
CA LYS A 58 -1.07 7.36 2.55
C LYS A 58 -0.96 6.20 3.54
N VAL A 59 -0.24 5.12 3.19
CA VAL A 59 -0.03 3.97 4.09
C VAL A 59 0.88 4.35 5.25
N ILE A 60 1.96 5.08 4.99
CA ILE A 60 2.85 5.60 6.04
C ILE A 60 2.08 6.63 6.89
N TRP A 61 1.32 7.50 6.25
CA TRP A 61 0.53 8.55 6.90
C TRP A 61 -0.55 7.99 7.84
N ASP A 62 -1.09 6.80 7.60
CA ASP A 62 -2.14 6.21 8.44
C ASP A 62 -1.65 5.77 9.83
N HIS A 63 -0.34 5.65 10.01
CA HIS A 63 0.27 5.30 11.29
C HIS A 63 0.59 6.54 12.15
N GLY A 64 0.11 6.56 13.39
CA GLY A 64 0.25 7.70 14.30
C GLY A 64 1.69 8.16 14.56
N CYS A 65 2.65 7.22 14.67
CA CYS A 65 4.05 7.55 14.91
C CYS A 65 4.70 8.33 13.75
N TYR A 66 4.33 8.05 12.50
CA TYR A 66 4.85 8.78 11.34
C TYR A 66 4.26 10.18 11.23
N ARG A 67 3.01 10.37 11.69
CA ARG A 67 2.43 11.71 11.83
C ARG A 67 3.22 12.52 12.86
N ILE A 68 3.51 11.95 14.03
CA ILE A 68 4.33 12.62 15.06
C ILE A 68 5.71 12.99 14.49
N MET A 69 6.38 12.07 13.78
CA MET A 69 7.67 12.33 13.14
C MET A 69 7.58 13.42 12.07
N PHE A 70 6.50 13.48 11.30
CA PHE A 70 6.28 14.53 10.31
C PHE A 70 6.13 15.91 10.99
N PHE A 71 5.28 16.00 12.01
CA PHE A 71 5.06 17.26 12.74
C PHE A 71 6.27 17.70 13.57
N LEU A 72 7.08 16.77 14.08
CA LEU A 72 8.38 17.05 14.71
C LEU A 72 9.41 17.59 13.70
N GLY A 73 9.42 17.07 12.48
CA GLY A 73 10.36 17.51 11.45
C GLY A 73 10.17 18.96 11.00
N ILE A 74 8.99 19.55 11.23
CA ILE A 74 8.72 20.96 10.92
C ILE A 74 9.55 21.91 11.80
N PRO A 75 9.43 21.92 13.15
CA PRO A 75 10.28 22.76 14.00
C PRO A 75 11.76 22.38 13.92
N ASP A 76 12.12 21.11 13.66
CA ASP A 76 13.52 20.73 13.46
C ASP A 76 14.12 21.38 12.20
N PHE A 77 13.40 21.32 11.08
CA PHE A 77 13.79 21.99 9.84
C PHE A 77 13.91 23.51 10.05
N LEU A 78 12.91 24.12 10.69
CA LEU A 78 12.89 25.57 10.94
C LEU A 78 14.01 26.00 11.91
N SER A 79 14.31 25.20 12.92
CA SER A 79 15.39 25.48 13.87
C SER A 79 16.75 25.43 13.19
N LEU A 80 16.98 24.51 12.25
CA LEU A 80 18.25 24.40 11.51
C LEU A 80 18.58 25.64 10.68
N ILE A 81 17.56 26.31 10.12
CA ILE A 81 17.76 27.57 9.40
C ILE A 81 18.49 28.58 10.29
N VAL A 82 18.11 28.65 11.58
CA VAL A 82 18.71 29.62 12.51
C VAL A 82 19.95 29.08 13.21
N CYS A 83 19.85 27.91 13.85
CA CYS A 83 20.94 27.36 14.66
C CYS A 83 22.11 26.80 13.83
N ALA A 84 21.93 26.57 12.52
CA ALA A 84 22.98 26.12 11.63
C ALA A 84 23.31 27.16 10.56
N ASP A 85 22.35 27.59 9.72
CA ASP A 85 22.67 28.42 8.56
C ASP A 85 23.00 29.86 8.94
N TYR A 86 22.14 30.52 9.74
CA TYR A 86 22.43 31.88 10.24
C TYR A 86 23.64 31.90 11.17
N ALA A 87 23.77 30.93 12.08
CA ALA A 87 24.95 30.76 12.92
C ALA A 87 26.24 30.60 12.09
N GLY A 88 26.17 29.80 11.03
CA GLY A 88 27.27 29.58 10.08
C GLY A 88 27.64 30.87 9.34
N TYR A 89 26.63 31.57 8.81
CA TYR A 89 26.79 32.86 8.14
C TYR A 89 27.43 33.91 9.06
N TRP A 90 26.92 34.11 10.27
CA TRP A 90 27.50 35.08 11.22
C TRP A 90 28.92 34.71 11.66
N SER A 91 29.24 33.42 11.76
CA SER A 91 30.62 32.97 12.02
C SER A 91 31.57 33.26 10.87
N ILE A 92 31.16 33.06 9.61
CA ILE A 92 32.00 33.33 8.42
C ILE A 92 32.35 34.82 8.31
N PHE A 93 31.36 35.68 8.54
CA PHE A 93 31.50 37.12 8.38
C PHE A 93 31.82 37.87 9.68
N GLY A 94 31.99 37.14 10.79
CA GLY A 94 32.28 37.70 12.10
C GLY A 94 31.21 38.71 12.57
N LEU A 95 29.93 38.48 12.27
CA LEU A 95 28.86 39.44 12.55
C LEU A 95 28.39 39.32 14.00
N HIS A 96 28.84 40.24 14.86
CA HIS A 96 28.34 40.33 16.23
C HIS A 96 26.83 40.64 16.22
N PRO A 97 26.04 40.18 17.19
CA PRO A 97 24.62 40.54 17.31
C PRO A 97 24.30 42.02 17.14
N CYS A 98 25.23 42.88 17.53
CA CYS A 98 25.11 44.33 17.44
C CYS A 98 25.15 44.88 16.00
N TYR A 99 25.57 44.08 15.02
CA TYR A 99 25.49 44.44 13.61
C TYR A 99 24.04 44.71 13.18
N ASP A 100 23.12 43.83 13.57
CA ASP A 100 21.68 44.04 13.44
C ASP A 100 20.96 43.36 14.62
N MET A 101 20.89 44.09 15.73
CA MET A 101 20.32 43.57 16.97
C MET A 101 18.82 43.24 16.84
N ARG A 102 18.10 43.89 15.92
CA ARG A 102 16.68 43.56 15.68
C ARG A 102 16.56 42.20 15.00
N LEU A 103 17.37 41.95 13.98
CA LEU A 103 17.42 40.65 13.32
C LEU A 103 17.88 39.56 14.31
N SER A 104 18.91 39.83 15.12
CA SER A 104 19.37 38.89 16.15
C SER A 104 18.34 38.56 17.19
N TYR A 105 17.59 39.55 17.65
CA TYR A 105 16.47 39.36 18.56
C TYR A 105 15.38 38.48 17.95
N LEU A 106 14.93 38.80 16.72
CA LEU A 106 13.85 38.07 16.06
C LEU A 106 14.21 36.60 15.77
N LEU A 107 15.40 36.37 15.23
CA LEU A 107 15.92 35.01 15.01
C LEU A 107 16.08 34.26 16.33
N GLY A 108 16.51 34.96 17.38
CA GLY A 108 16.62 34.44 18.73
C GLY A 108 15.29 33.99 19.35
N CYS A 109 14.25 34.82 19.24
CA CYS A 109 12.88 34.47 19.66
C CYS A 109 12.38 33.24 18.90
N PHE A 110 12.55 33.25 17.58
CA PHE A 110 12.06 32.18 16.71
C PHE A 110 12.74 30.84 17.03
N VAL A 111 14.07 30.82 17.09
CA VAL A 111 14.83 29.58 17.36
C VAL A 111 14.58 29.05 18.77
N PHE A 112 14.32 29.96 19.72
CA PHE A 112 13.97 29.57 21.08
C PHE A 112 12.57 28.94 21.13
N GLY A 113 11.61 29.50 20.39
CA GLY A 113 10.30 28.87 20.19
C GLY A 113 10.40 27.48 19.56
N THR A 114 11.15 27.33 18.45
CA THR A 114 11.27 26.05 17.75
C THR A 114 11.98 24.99 18.58
N TRP A 115 12.97 25.36 19.41
CA TRP A 115 13.60 24.46 20.37
C TRP A 115 12.57 23.84 21.33
N HIS A 116 11.74 24.67 21.95
CA HIS A 116 10.74 24.21 22.91
C HIS A 116 9.64 23.40 22.23
N MET A 117 9.19 23.81 21.04
CA MET A 117 8.25 23.05 20.23
C MET A 117 8.79 21.64 19.90
N SER A 118 10.04 21.56 19.46
CA SER A 118 10.72 20.29 19.17
C SER A 118 10.87 19.44 20.43
N CYS A 119 11.30 20.03 21.55
CA CYS A 119 11.37 19.34 22.85
C CYS A 119 10.03 18.66 23.19
N PHE A 120 8.91 19.38 23.10
CA PHE A 120 7.60 18.80 23.39
C PHE A 120 7.27 17.64 22.43
N TYR A 121 7.48 17.81 21.12
CA TYR A 121 7.26 16.71 20.18
C TYR A 121 8.12 15.48 20.46
N VAL A 122 9.36 15.66 20.92
CA VAL A 122 10.23 14.56 21.34
C VAL A 122 9.67 13.85 22.57
N LEU A 123 9.09 14.57 23.53
CA LEU A 123 8.39 13.95 24.67
C LEU A 123 7.18 13.14 24.22
N ILE A 124 6.38 13.67 23.28
CA ILE A 124 5.23 12.97 22.70
C ILE A 124 5.70 11.71 21.99
N LEU A 125 6.78 11.79 21.19
CA LEU A 125 7.34 10.65 20.47
C LEU A 125 7.90 9.59 21.43
N ALA A 126 8.64 9.99 22.47
CA ALA A 126 9.17 9.09 23.49
C ALA A 126 8.03 8.36 24.22
N PHE A 127 7.00 9.10 24.63
CA PHE A 127 5.84 8.52 25.28
C PHE A 127 5.04 7.59 24.36
N ASN A 128 4.90 7.93 23.09
CA ASN A 128 4.29 7.06 22.08
C ASN A 128 5.04 5.72 21.99
N ARG A 129 6.38 5.72 21.95
CA ARG A 129 7.18 4.48 21.91
C ARG A 129 7.08 3.66 23.17
N THR A 130 7.07 4.30 24.34
CA THR A 130 6.83 3.61 25.61
C THR A 130 5.44 2.97 25.64
N CYS A 131 4.40 3.68 25.18
CA CYS A 131 3.04 3.13 25.12
C CYS A 131 2.96 1.94 24.14
N GLU A 132 3.55 2.04 22.95
CA GLU A 132 3.55 0.96 21.97
C GLU A 132 4.18 -0.33 22.54
N LEU A 133 5.19 -0.21 23.39
CA LEU A 133 5.90 -1.36 23.96
C LEU A 133 5.28 -1.88 25.27
N VAL A 134 4.96 -0.97 26.19
CA VAL A 134 4.62 -1.31 27.57
C VAL A 134 3.11 -1.31 27.81
N ALA A 135 2.34 -0.48 27.09
CA ALA A 135 0.90 -0.34 27.29
C ALA A 135 0.15 -0.08 25.95
N PRO A 136 0.07 -1.07 25.05
CA PRO A 136 -0.47 -0.87 23.69
C PRO A 136 -1.93 -0.41 23.67
N SER A 137 -2.73 -0.75 24.69
CA SER A 137 -4.11 -0.29 24.86
C SER A 137 -4.18 1.24 25.01
N VAL A 138 -3.35 1.82 25.87
CA VAL A 138 -3.20 3.27 26.05
C VAL A 138 -2.71 3.92 24.75
N GLY A 139 -1.74 3.28 24.10
CA GLY A 139 -1.19 3.73 22.82
C GLY A 139 -2.27 3.87 21.73
N ARG A 140 -3.15 2.87 21.60
CA ARG A 140 -4.26 2.91 20.63
C ARG A 140 -5.24 4.05 20.90
N VAL A 141 -5.56 4.36 22.15
CA VAL A 141 -6.51 5.43 22.50
C VAL A 141 -5.93 6.81 22.21
N LEU A 142 -4.67 7.05 22.60
CA LEU A 142 -4.05 8.37 22.50
C LEU A 142 -3.53 8.68 21.10
N PHE A 143 -2.98 7.67 20.40
CA PHE A 143 -2.23 7.88 19.16
C PHE A 143 -2.91 7.34 17.90
N ASN A 144 -4.10 6.72 18.01
CA ASN A 144 -4.91 6.36 16.84
C ASN A 144 -6.18 7.21 16.76
N GLY A 145 -6.45 7.79 15.58
CA GLY A 145 -7.66 8.57 15.33
C GLY A 145 -7.53 10.07 15.66
N LYS A 146 -8.62 10.71 16.11
CA LYS A 146 -8.71 12.17 16.24
C LYS A 146 -7.96 12.75 17.44
N ALA A 147 -7.79 11.98 18.52
CA ALA A 147 -7.10 12.41 19.75
C ALA A 147 -5.64 12.82 19.49
N LEU A 148 -4.97 12.14 18.55
CA LEU A 148 -3.61 12.47 18.14
C LEU A 148 -3.49 13.91 17.63
N TYR A 149 -4.45 14.41 16.85
CA TYR A 149 -4.41 15.79 16.34
C TYR A 149 -4.53 16.83 17.45
N LEU A 150 -5.30 16.53 18.49
CA LEU A 150 -5.37 17.39 19.67
C LEU A 150 -4.03 17.41 20.41
N ILE A 151 -3.41 16.25 20.63
CA ILE A 151 -2.08 16.15 21.27
C ILE A 151 -1.02 16.89 20.44
N MET A 152 -1.03 16.73 19.11
CA MET A 152 -0.10 17.40 18.20
C MET A 152 -0.31 18.92 18.11
N SER A 153 -1.45 19.44 18.56
CA SER A 153 -1.67 20.89 18.65
C SER A 153 -1.01 21.52 19.89
N MET A 154 -0.74 20.74 20.95
CA MET A 154 -0.20 21.26 22.21
C MET A 154 1.19 21.94 22.07
N PRO A 155 2.15 21.38 21.30
CA PRO A 155 3.46 22.02 21.09
C PRO A 155 3.39 23.42 20.47
N LEU A 156 2.31 23.76 19.74
CA LEU A 156 2.14 25.09 19.16
C LEU A 156 1.95 26.16 20.24
N PHE A 157 1.23 25.86 21.32
CA PHE A 157 1.09 26.78 22.45
C PHE A 157 2.43 27.00 23.16
N TYR A 158 3.24 25.96 23.24
CA TYR A 158 4.57 26.01 23.83
C TYR A 158 5.53 26.84 22.97
N PHE A 159 5.47 26.69 21.64
CA PHE A 159 6.16 27.57 20.68
C PHE A 159 5.79 29.05 20.89
N ILE A 160 4.48 29.35 20.97
CA ILE A 160 3.97 30.72 21.13
C ILE A 160 4.50 31.33 22.43
N TYR A 161 4.43 30.60 23.54
CA TYR A 161 4.91 31.09 24.82
C TYR A 161 6.39 31.51 24.77
N PHE A 162 7.28 30.62 24.31
CA PHE A 162 8.72 30.91 24.30
C PHE A 162 9.13 31.92 23.22
N THR A 163 8.42 31.99 22.10
CA THR A 163 8.72 32.97 21.05
C THR A 163 8.38 34.40 21.47
N PHE A 164 7.22 34.60 22.12
CA PHE A 164 6.67 35.94 22.32
C PHE A 164 6.73 36.44 23.76
N PHE A 165 6.85 35.55 24.75
CA PHE A 165 6.73 35.91 26.18
C PHE A 165 8.00 35.64 26.99
N THR A 166 9.11 35.30 26.34
CA THR A 166 10.40 35.05 27.01
C THR A 166 11.56 35.80 26.34
N LYS A 167 12.69 35.89 27.04
CA LYS A 167 13.91 36.52 26.50
C LYS A 167 14.54 35.63 25.44
N PRO A 168 14.98 36.16 24.29
CA PRO A 168 15.56 35.37 23.21
C PRO A 168 16.97 34.89 23.51
N LEU A 169 17.37 33.86 22.77
CA LEU A 169 18.76 33.44 22.63
C LEU A 169 19.45 34.23 21.53
N ILE A 170 20.64 34.75 21.78
CA ILE A 170 21.41 35.57 20.86
C ILE A 170 22.69 34.83 20.48
N TYR A 171 23.00 34.78 19.18
CA TYR A 171 24.20 34.11 18.68
C TYR A 171 25.42 35.00 18.76
N ASP A 172 26.42 34.62 19.54
CA ASP A 172 27.68 35.32 19.61
C ASP A 172 28.75 34.57 18.79
N PRO A 173 29.25 35.14 17.67
CA PRO A 173 30.28 34.49 16.85
C PRO A 173 31.64 34.38 17.54
N THR A 174 31.93 35.21 18.56
CA THR A 174 33.23 35.16 19.29
C THR A 174 33.41 33.84 20.02
N ILE A 175 32.30 33.30 20.54
CA ILE A 175 32.20 32.00 21.18
C ILE A 175 31.41 30.97 20.33
N SER A 176 30.98 31.37 19.14
CA SER A 176 30.34 30.54 18.11
C SER A 176 29.14 29.72 18.60
N THR A 177 28.32 30.28 19.51
CA THR A 177 27.14 29.62 20.10
C THR A 177 26.05 30.64 20.46
N PHE A 178 24.83 30.15 20.76
CA PHE A 178 23.74 30.97 21.29
C PHE A 178 23.78 31.09 22.82
N LEU A 179 23.47 32.26 23.36
CA LEU A 179 23.36 32.53 24.80
C LEU A 179 22.19 33.46 25.12
N LEU A 180 21.66 33.42 26.35
CA LEU A 180 20.62 34.38 26.76
C LEU A 180 21.21 35.77 27.02
N ASN A 181 22.47 35.83 27.48
CA ASN A 181 23.21 37.10 27.55
C ASN A 181 23.86 37.37 26.18
N PRO A 182 23.59 38.52 25.54
CA PRO A 182 24.20 38.88 24.25
C PRO A 182 25.71 39.19 24.35
N ASN A 183 26.30 39.18 25.55
CA ASN A 183 27.72 39.41 25.82
C ASN A 183 28.28 40.70 25.19
N THR A 184 27.48 41.76 25.14
CA THR A 184 27.98 43.06 24.69
C THR A 184 28.94 43.64 25.74
N LEU A 185 29.74 44.65 25.38
CA LEU A 185 30.62 45.30 26.36
C LEU A 185 29.84 45.90 27.55
N ALA A 186 28.57 46.25 27.34
CA ALA A 186 27.69 46.76 28.39
C ALA A 186 27.15 45.64 29.30
N THR A 187 26.99 44.42 28.79
CA THR A 187 26.26 43.33 29.48
C THR A 187 27.16 42.17 29.92
N ILE A 188 28.44 42.16 29.52
CA ILE A 188 29.39 41.05 29.79
C ILE A 188 29.59 40.76 31.29
N ASN A 189 29.45 41.78 32.15
CA ASN A 189 29.59 41.66 33.60
C ASN A 189 28.26 41.60 34.35
N PHE A 190 27.12 41.57 33.63
CA PHE A 190 25.81 41.48 34.28
C PHE A 190 25.62 40.11 34.92
N SER A 191 24.89 40.09 36.04
CA SER A 191 24.56 38.82 36.70
C SER A 191 23.80 37.91 35.73
N PRO A 192 24.19 36.62 35.60
CA PRO A 192 23.48 35.65 34.77
C PRO A 192 21.97 35.57 35.05
N ASN A 193 21.57 35.83 36.30
CA ASN A 193 20.17 35.84 36.73
C ASN A 193 19.32 36.90 36.03
N LEU A 194 19.94 37.98 35.54
CA LEU A 194 19.24 39.04 34.81
C LEU A 194 18.73 38.54 33.44
N TYR A 195 19.42 37.58 32.83
CA TYR A 195 19.02 36.96 31.56
C TYR A 195 18.36 35.59 31.75
N ALA A 196 18.19 35.13 32.99
CA ALA A 196 17.61 33.82 33.27
C ALA A 196 16.16 33.72 32.79
N VAL A 197 15.83 32.58 32.18
CA VAL A 197 14.48 32.17 31.81
C VAL A 197 14.20 30.87 32.54
N TYR A 198 13.51 30.92 33.69
CA TYR A 198 13.27 29.74 34.51
C TYR A 198 12.49 28.64 33.78
N GLY A 199 11.60 29.02 32.86
CA GLY A 199 10.89 28.07 31.99
C GLY A 199 11.82 27.25 31.10
N PHE A 200 12.92 27.84 30.62
CA PHE A 200 13.93 27.14 29.82
C PHE A 200 14.71 26.12 30.65
N ILE A 201 15.09 26.50 31.88
CA ILE A 201 15.75 25.61 32.83
C ILE A 201 14.85 24.43 33.15
N PHE A 202 13.59 24.71 33.51
CA PHE A 202 12.59 23.67 33.78
C PHE A 202 12.38 22.76 32.58
N ASN A 203 12.19 23.32 31.38
CA ASN A 203 12.02 22.55 30.15
C ASN A 203 13.16 21.55 29.95
N ASN A 204 14.40 22.04 29.97
CA ASN A 204 15.56 21.21 29.67
C ASN A 204 15.78 20.13 30.74
N PHE A 205 15.59 20.43 32.03
CA PHE A 205 15.63 19.40 33.07
C PHE A 205 14.49 18.38 32.93
N PHE A 206 13.27 18.85 32.65
CA PHE A 206 12.11 17.98 32.47
C PHE A 206 12.29 17.06 31.27
N VAL A 207 12.82 17.58 30.15
CA VAL A 207 13.11 16.80 28.95
C VAL A 207 14.14 15.72 29.24
N MET A 208 15.26 16.08 29.88
CA MET A 208 16.28 15.11 30.30
C MET A 208 15.72 14.03 31.22
N PHE A 209 14.94 14.43 32.23
CA PHE A 209 14.33 13.52 33.19
C PHE A 209 13.31 12.60 32.53
N PHE A 210 12.36 13.15 31.78
CA PHE A 210 11.27 12.39 31.18
C PHE A 210 11.77 11.41 30.12
N ILE A 211 12.67 11.84 29.23
CA ILE A 211 13.30 10.94 28.26
C ILE A 211 14.09 9.85 28.98
N GLY A 212 14.84 10.21 30.03
CA GLY A 212 15.56 9.28 30.89
C GLY A 212 14.64 8.21 31.51
N CYS A 213 13.51 8.61 32.09
CA CYS A 213 12.53 7.70 32.68
C CYS A 213 11.87 6.78 31.64
N ASN A 214 11.48 7.31 30.48
CA ASN A 214 10.91 6.50 29.40
C ASN A 214 11.92 5.46 28.92
N TYR A 215 13.18 5.85 28.74
CA TYR A 215 14.24 4.95 28.33
C TYR A 215 14.55 3.90 29.40
N LEU A 216 14.65 4.27 30.67
CA LEU A 216 14.80 3.33 31.77
C LEU A 216 13.64 2.33 31.80
N THR A 217 12.42 2.78 31.54
CA THR A 217 11.22 1.92 31.47
C THR A 217 11.33 0.93 30.31
N VAL A 218 11.66 1.40 29.11
CA VAL A 218 11.87 0.55 27.92
C VAL A 218 13.00 -0.45 28.16
N CYS A 219 14.15 -0.01 28.66
CA CYS A 219 15.30 -0.88 28.96
C CYS A 219 14.96 -1.90 30.05
N SER A 220 14.29 -1.49 31.13
CA SER A 220 13.87 -2.40 32.20
C SER A 220 12.86 -3.42 31.68
N PHE A 221 11.91 -3.00 30.84
CA PHE A 221 10.97 -3.90 30.19
C PHE A 221 11.69 -4.92 29.30
N LEU A 222 12.66 -4.47 28.49
CA LEU A 222 13.45 -5.33 27.62
C LEU A 222 14.36 -6.28 28.40
N ILE A 223 14.97 -5.84 29.50
CA ILE A 223 15.83 -6.66 30.39
C ILE A 223 14.99 -7.67 31.17
N TYR A 224 13.88 -7.25 31.76
CA TYR A 224 12.97 -8.13 32.50
C TYR A 224 12.46 -9.27 31.62
N HIS A 225 12.18 -8.97 30.35
CA HIS A 225 11.78 -9.99 29.39
C HIS A 225 12.97 -10.66 28.66
N SER A 226 14.23 -10.22 28.84
CA SER A 226 15.39 -10.75 28.08
C SER A 226 15.77 -12.19 28.43
N PHE A 227 15.36 -12.67 29.61
CA PHE A 227 15.58 -14.05 30.06
C PHE A 227 14.48 -15.02 29.62
N SER A 228 13.43 -14.50 28.98
CA SER A 228 12.47 -15.32 28.24
C SER A 228 13.01 -15.61 26.84
N THR A 229 12.94 -16.86 26.39
CA THR A 229 13.29 -17.28 25.01
C THR A 229 12.58 -16.45 23.92
N ARG A 230 11.46 -15.80 24.29
CA ARG A 230 10.66 -14.80 23.54
C ARG A 230 11.44 -13.53 23.08
N VAL A 231 12.55 -13.15 23.71
CA VAL A 231 13.16 -11.80 23.50
C VAL A 231 14.47 -11.78 22.70
N GLN A 232 15.03 -12.94 22.34
CA GLN A 232 16.30 -12.97 21.60
C GLN A 232 16.19 -12.49 20.13
N LYS A 233 15.01 -12.53 19.48
CA LYS A 233 14.77 -11.93 18.15
C LYS A 233 14.09 -10.56 18.16
N VAL A 234 13.16 -10.32 19.10
CA VAL A 234 12.64 -8.99 19.48
C VAL A 234 13.81 -8.02 19.73
N SER A 235 14.88 -8.52 20.33
CA SER A 235 16.16 -7.85 20.51
C SER A 235 16.69 -7.11 19.29
N LYS A 236 16.50 -7.53 18.02
CA LYS A 236 17.16 -6.83 16.89
C LYS A 236 16.45 -5.53 16.49
N ILE A 237 15.13 -5.54 16.32
CA ILE A 237 14.33 -4.34 16.01
C ILE A 237 14.30 -3.42 17.22
N TYR A 238 14.14 -3.96 18.43
CA TYR A 238 14.12 -3.13 19.64
C TYR A 238 15.52 -2.65 20.05
N ARG A 239 16.62 -3.39 19.82
CA ARG A 239 18.00 -2.83 19.93
C ARG A 239 18.24 -1.76 18.87
N GLN A 240 17.71 -1.94 17.66
CA GLN A 240 17.81 -0.92 16.61
C GLN A 240 17.05 0.35 17.00
N ILE A 241 15.82 0.23 17.52
CA ILE A 241 15.04 1.36 18.07
C ILE A 241 15.76 1.99 19.28
N THR A 242 16.31 1.16 20.18
CA THR A 242 17.09 1.60 21.34
C THR A 242 18.35 2.37 20.92
N LEU A 243 19.07 1.89 19.89
CA LEU A 243 20.25 2.56 19.33
C LEU A 243 19.89 3.87 18.61
N GLN A 244 18.78 3.90 17.87
CA GLN A 244 18.25 5.14 17.28
C GLN A 244 17.96 6.18 18.36
N CYS A 245 17.28 5.76 19.43
CA CYS A 245 16.96 6.62 20.56
C CYS A 245 18.23 7.06 21.31
N MET A 246 19.22 6.20 21.54
CA MET A 246 20.47 6.59 22.21
C MET A 246 21.22 7.69 21.47
N ILE A 247 21.31 7.61 20.13
CA ILE A 247 22.02 8.61 19.32
C ILE A 247 21.31 9.97 19.44
N VAL A 248 19.99 10.00 19.25
CA VAL A 248 19.21 11.24 19.31
C VAL A 248 19.13 11.80 20.74
N CYS A 249 19.00 10.95 21.76
CA CYS A 249 18.89 11.36 23.15
C CYS A 249 20.23 11.86 23.72
N THR A 250 21.37 11.35 23.22
CA THR A 250 22.69 11.84 23.65
C THR A 250 22.87 13.31 23.25
N CYS A 251 22.51 13.66 22.02
CA CYS A 251 22.53 15.07 21.57
C CYS A 251 21.56 15.95 22.38
N HIS A 252 20.34 15.47 22.65
CA HIS A 252 19.38 16.17 23.51
C HIS A 252 19.93 16.42 24.92
N PHE A 253 20.54 15.40 25.53
CA PHE A 253 21.08 15.50 26.89
C PHE A 253 22.25 16.49 26.96
N ILE A 254 23.20 16.38 26.03
CA ILE A 254 24.35 17.30 25.94
C ILE A 254 23.86 18.74 25.69
N GLY A 255 22.94 18.92 24.75
CA GLY A 255 22.35 20.23 24.43
C GLY A 255 21.64 20.84 25.63
N CYS A 256 20.71 20.10 26.26
CA CYS A 256 19.96 20.57 27.43
C CYS A 256 20.88 20.93 28.60
N PHE A 257 21.87 20.08 28.93
CA PHE A 257 22.77 20.28 30.05
C PHE A 257 23.74 21.43 29.82
N LEU A 258 24.48 21.42 28.70
CA LEU A 258 25.52 22.42 28.46
C LEU A 258 24.92 23.82 28.30
N TYR A 259 23.75 23.96 27.67
CA TYR A 259 23.09 25.25 27.54
C TYR A 259 22.58 25.81 28.87
N ILE A 260 22.17 24.96 29.82
CA ILE A 260 21.90 25.42 31.19
C ILE A 260 23.21 25.82 31.85
N TYR A 261 24.25 24.99 31.77
CA TYR A 261 25.48 25.19 32.51
C TYR A 261 26.25 26.44 32.06
N MET A 262 26.40 26.63 30.75
CA MET A 262 27.12 27.76 30.17
C MET A 262 26.42 29.11 30.38
N GLN A 263 25.14 29.10 30.78
CA GLN A 263 24.43 30.32 31.17
C GLN A 263 24.94 30.88 32.51
N TYR A 264 25.36 30.02 33.43
CA TYR A 264 25.72 30.41 34.81
C TYR A 264 27.22 30.36 35.08
N TYR A 265 27.96 29.58 34.30
CA TYR A 265 29.38 29.33 34.52
C TYR A 265 30.19 29.56 33.25
N SER A 266 31.35 30.22 33.41
CA SER A 266 32.30 30.40 32.32
C SER A 266 32.95 29.07 31.94
N LEU A 267 32.86 28.70 30.66
CA LEU A 267 33.43 27.48 30.11
C LEU A 267 34.52 27.77 29.08
N PRO A 268 35.51 26.88 28.92
CA PRO A 268 36.40 26.90 27.76
C PRO A 268 35.63 26.82 26.43
N GLN A 269 36.16 27.48 25.40
CA GLN A 269 35.54 27.62 24.08
C GLN A 269 35.04 26.30 23.46
N ILE A 270 35.77 25.20 23.69
CA ILE A 270 35.40 23.88 23.17
C ILE A 270 34.02 23.42 23.63
N PHE A 271 33.59 23.75 24.85
CA PHE A 271 32.27 23.33 25.35
C PHE A 271 31.13 24.11 24.69
N HIS A 272 31.35 25.37 24.32
CA HIS A 272 30.39 26.16 23.53
C HIS A 272 30.21 25.57 22.14
N THR A 273 31.31 25.18 21.48
CA THR A 273 31.27 24.48 20.19
C THR A 273 30.55 23.13 20.31
N ILE A 274 30.82 22.34 21.35
CA ILE A 274 30.13 21.06 21.59
C ILE A 274 28.63 21.30 21.80
N ALA A 275 28.25 22.32 22.58
CA ALA A 275 26.85 22.67 22.81
C ALA A 275 26.15 23.03 21.50
N GLN A 276 26.76 23.87 20.66
CA GLN A 276 26.21 24.28 19.36
C GLN A 276 26.07 23.09 18.41
N LEU A 277 27.10 22.23 18.30
CA LEU A 277 27.03 21.03 17.48
C LEU A 277 26.00 20.02 17.99
N ALA A 278 25.82 19.91 19.32
CA ALA A 278 24.78 19.08 19.91
C ALA A 278 23.38 19.60 19.55
N TRP A 279 23.17 20.93 19.55
CA TRP A 279 21.91 21.54 19.10
C TRP A 279 21.67 21.30 17.60
N ILE A 280 22.67 21.55 16.73
CA ILE A 280 22.55 21.24 15.30
C ILE A 280 22.26 19.75 15.09
N GLY A 281 22.93 18.86 15.83
CA GLY A 281 22.70 17.42 15.80
C GLY A 281 21.31 17.04 16.29
N ASN A 282 20.77 17.75 17.28
CA ASN A 282 19.43 17.54 17.83
C ASN A 282 18.35 17.55 16.74
N HIS A 283 18.43 18.58 15.89
CA HIS A 283 17.49 18.77 14.80
C HIS A 283 17.94 18.05 13.53
N GLY A 284 19.24 17.95 13.26
CA GLY A 284 19.79 17.44 11.99
C GLY A 284 20.01 15.92 11.89
N LEU A 285 20.17 15.20 13.02
CA LEU A 285 20.34 13.74 13.01
C LEU A 285 19.06 12.93 12.75
N PRO A 286 17.85 13.32 13.20
CA PRO A 286 16.64 12.55 12.96
C PRO A 286 16.41 12.09 11.51
N PRO A 287 16.55 12.91 10.45
CA PRO A 287 16.32 12.46 9.08
C PRO A 287 17.38 11.42 8.64
N CYS A 288 18.63 11.54 9.11
CA CYS A 288 19.66 10.52 8.91
C CYS A 288 19.27 9.20 9.58
N VAL A 289 18.81 9.27 10.83
CA VAL A 289 18.35 8.11 11.60
C VAL A 289 17.17 7.43 10.90
N TYR A 290 16.22 8.21 10.39
CA TYR A 290 15.08 7.68 9.64
C TYR A 290 15.51 6.98 8.34
N LEU A 291 16.44 7.54 7.57
CA LEU A 291 16.89 6.92 6.33
C LEU A 291 17.76 5.67 6.56
N ILE A 292 18.58 5.64 7.61
CA ILE A 292 19.44 4.50 7.93
C ILE A 292 18.62 3.34 8.50
N PHE A 293 17.72 3.65 9.43
CA PHE A 293 17.10 2.63 10.26
C PHE A 293 15.61 2.40 10.00
N ASN A 294 14.91 3.28 9.28
CA ASN A 294 13.51 3.07 8.89
C ASN A 294 13.42 2.59 7.43
N HIS A 295 13.34 1.26 7.26
CA HIS A 295 13.23 0.63 5.95
C HIS A 295 12.02 1.11 5.15
N THR A 296 10.89 1.38 5.82
CA THR A 296 9.66 1.85 5.19
C THR A 296 9.84 3.23 4.57
N ILE A 297 10.47 4.17 5.26
CA ILE A 297 10.82 5.48 4.68
C ILE A 297 11.82 5.28 3.55
N ARG A 298 12.94 4.57 3.79
CA ARG A 298 14.02 4.39 2.79
C ARG A 298 13.52 3.77 1.48
N SER A 299 12.68 2.74 1.55
CA SER A 299 12.14 2.04 0.38
C SER A 299 11.16 2.91 -0.45
N ASN A 300 10.61 3.97 0.15
CA ASN A 300 9.67 4.88 -0.50
C ASN A 300 10.31 6.22 -0.96
N VAL A 301 11.57 6.50 -0.59
CA VAL A 301 12.29 7.71 -1.05
C VAL A 301 12.58 7.60 -2.55
N THR A 302 11.98 8.50 -3.34
CA THR A 302 12.02 8.50 -4.81
C THR A 302 13.41 8.64 -5.43
N ILE A 303 14.43 9.14 -4.70
CA ILE A 303 15.80 9.28 -5.21
C ILE A 303 16.54 7.92 -5.26
N PHE A 304 16.22 6.99 -4.38
CA PHE A 304 16.80 5.64 -4.39
C PHE A 304 16.12 4.69 -5.37
N ARG A 305 14.98 5.08 -5.95
CA ARG A 305 14.50 4.47 -7.19
C ARG A 305 15.45 4.89 -8.29
N ARG A 306 16.33 3.98 -8.73
CA ARG A 306 17.02 4.09 -10.02
C ARG A 306 15.96 4.32 -11.10
N LYS A 307 15.65 5.58 -11.38
CA LYS A 307 15.12 5.99 -12.67
C LYS A 307 16.29 5.82 -13.62
N CYS A 308 16.27 4.77 -14.45
CA CYS A 308 16.99 4.79 -15.70
C CYS A 308 16.39 5.93 -16.54
N PHE A 309 16.84 7.16 -16.29
CA PHE A 309 16.69 8.27 -17.22
C PHE A 309 17.78 8.08 -18.27
N VAL A 310 17.44 7.41 -19.37
CA VAL A 310 18.26 7.50 -20.59
C VAL A 310 18.12 8.94 -21.09
N ARG A 311 19.15 9.74 -20.82
CA ARG A 311 19.28 11.10 -21.32
C ARG A 311 19.80 11.00 -22.74
N ASN A 312 18.92 10.94 -23.73
CA ASN A 312 19.31 11.03 -25.13
C ASN A 312 19.86 12.45 -25.38
N ARG A 313 21.16 12.53 -25.70
CA ARG A 313 21.73 13.71 -26.34
C ARG A 313 21.14 13.79 -27.74
N VAL A 314 20.51 14.92 -28.01
CA VAL A 314 20.17 15.36 -29.36
C VAL A 314 21.50 15.66 -30.05
N ASP A 315 21.83 14.87 -31.07
CA ASP A 315 22.71 15.31 -32.15
C ASP A 315 21.86 15.41 -33.41
N SER A 316 21.79 16.62 -33.93
CA SER A 316 21.02 17.03 -35.08
C SER A 316 21.69 16.53 -36.36
N SER A 317 21.06 15.59 -37.05
CA SER A 317 21.24 15.42 -38.49
C SER A 317 19.88 15.10 -39.12
N GLY A 318 19.48 15.99 -40.04
CA GLY A 318 18.11 16.08 -40.53
C GLY A 318 17.66 14.85 -41.31
N LEU A 319 16.47 14.38 -40.95
CA LEU A 319 15.57 13.67 -41.85
C LEU A 319 14.18 14.28 -41.63
N LYS A 320 13.65 14.92 -42.67
CA LYS A 320 12.27 15.40 -42.73
C LYS A 320 11.37 14.18 -42.61
N VAL A 321 10.65 14.05 -41.49
CA VAL A 321 9.50 13.16 -41.40
C VAL A 321 8.36 13.83 -42.16
N ASP A 322 7.95 13.19 -43.23
CA ASP A 322 6.88 13.63 -44.10
C ASP A 322 5.57 13.71 -43.30
N SER A 323 5.03 14.92 -43.14
CA SER A 323 3.84 15.23 -42.34
C SER A 323 2.55 15.00 -43.12
N THR A 324 2.48 13.90 -43.88
CA THR A 324 1.40 13.67 -44.85
C THR A 324 0.70 12.35 -44.53
N ILE A 325 -0.61 12.48 -44.28
CA ILE A 325 -1.61 11.45 -43.94
C ILE A 325 -1.75 11.17 -42.42
N LYS A 326 -2.56 12.01 -41.73
CA LYS A 326 -3.28 11.55 -40.52
C LYS A 326 -4.23 10.43 -40.96
N ARG A 327 -3.82 9.18 -40.79
CA ARG A 327 -4.68 8.01 -41.00
C ARG A 327 -5.63 7.92 -39.80
N ASN A 328 -6.94 7.87 -40.05
CA ASN A 328 -7.92 7.48 -39.02
C ASN A 328 -7.52 6.09 -38.51
N MET A 329 -7.22 5.97 -37.21
CA MET A 329 -6.78 4.71 -36.62
C MET A 329 -8.00 3.90 -36.18
N LYS A 330 -8.17 2.69 -36.71
CA LYS A 330 -9.23 1.76 -36.29
C LYS A 330 -8.72 0.74 -35.27
N ILE A 331 -9.21 0.85 -34.04
CA ILE A 331 -8.96 -0.10 -32.96
C ILE A 331 -10.12 -1.11 -32.92
N VAL A 332 -9.83 -2.38 -33.17
CA VAL A 332 -10.79 -3.47 -32.96
C VAL A 332 -10.48 -4.17 -31.64
N CYS A 333 -11.50 -4.41 -30.82
CA CYS A 333 -11.40 -5.13 -29.57
C CYS A 333 -12.17 -6.45 -29.67
N ILE A 334 -11.54 -7.57 -29.30
CA ILE A 334 -12.20 -8.87 -29.19
C ILE A 334 -12.67 -9.04 -27.74
N GLY A 335 -13.98 -9.06 -27.55
CA GLY A 335 -14.69 -9.14 -26.26
C GLY A 335 -15.05 -7.77 -25.68
N ALA A 336 -16.18 -7.69 -24.98
CA ALA A 336 -16.65 -6.53 -24.21
C ALA A 336 -16.50 -6.77 -22.69
N ALA A 337 -15.35 -7.33 -22.28
CA ALA A 337 -15.00 -7.59 -20.88
C ALA A 337 -14.44 -6.31 -20.18
N PRO A 338 -14.18 -6.33 -18.85
CA PRO A 338 -13.64 -5.18 -18.12
C PRO A 338 -12.43 -4.51 -18.78
N THR A 339 -11.58 -5.28 -19.46
CA THR A 339 -10.43 -4.76 -20.22
C THR A 339 -10.85 -3.91 -21.42
N ALA A 340 -11.77 -4.37 -22.26
CA ALA A 340 -12.25 -3.57 -23.39
C ALA A 340 -13.04 -2.34 -22.90
N LEU A 341 -13.81 -2.48 -21.82
CA LEU A 341 -14.54 -1.35 -21.22
C LEU A 341 -13.60 -0.32 -20.59
N GLY A 342 -12.44 -0.73 -20.05
CA GLY A 342 -11.38 0.18 -19.62
C GLY A 342 -10.77 0.97 -20.76
N ALA A 343 -10.58 0.32 -21.92
CA ALA A 343 -10.13 0.99 -23.13
C ALA A 343 -11.19 1.96 -23.67
N ALA A 344 -12.45 1.52 -23.79
CA ALA A 344 -13.56 2.36 -24.26
C ALA A 344 -13.76 3.58 -23.35
N TYR A 345 -13.77 3.39 -22.02
CA TYR A 345 -13.92 4.49 -21.06
C TYR A 345 -12.78 5.51 -21.19
N ARG A 346 -11.53 5.05 -21.31
CA ARG A 346 -10.38 5.95 -21.49
C ARG A 346 -10.42 6.70 -22.82
N LEU A 347 -10.78 6.04 -23.92
CA LEU A 347 -10.90 6.69 -25.21
C LEU A 347 -12.00 7.76 -25.20
N ASN A 348 -13.15 7.45 -24.59
CA ASN A 348 -14.25 8.40 -24.43
C ASN A 348 -13.83 9.62 -23.59
N GLU A 349 -13.10 9.42 -22.50
CA GLU A 349 -12.54 10.50 -21.69
C GLU A 349 -11.64 11.42 -22.53
N LEU A 350 -10.68 10.86 -23.28
CA LEU A 350 -9.78 11.63 -24.13
C LEU A 350 -10.51 12.43 -25.23
N LYS A 351 -11.54 11.83 -25.84
CA LYS A 351 -12.38 12.52 -26.85
C LYS A 351 -13.15 13.69 -26.23
N ASN A 352 -13.73 13.50 -25.05
CA ASN A 352 -14.47 14.54 -24.34
C ASN A 352 -13.56 15.67 -23.82
N GLU A 353 -12.30 15.36 -23.50
CA GLU A 353 -11.27 16.35 -23.16
C GLU A 353 -10.73 17.11 -24.38
N GLY A 354 -11.15 16.78 -25.60
CA GLY A 354 -10.68 17.42 -26.83
C GLY A 354 -9.25 17.04 -27.20
N ASN A 355 -8.78 15.85 -26.82
CA ASN A 355 -7.43 15.39 -27.14
C ASN A 355 -7.28 15.13 -28.65
N GLU A 356 -6.40 15.89 -29.31
CA GLU A 356 -6.18 15.80 -30.76
C GLU A 356 -5.72 14.43 -31.26
N ALA A 357 -5.00 13.64 -30.44
CA ALA A 357 -4.57 12.30 -30.82
C ALA A 357 -5.72 11.27 -30.79
N ALA A 358 -6.77 11.52 -30.00
CA ALA A 358 -7.92 10.61 -29.86
C ALA A 358 -9.07 10.94 -30.83
N LYS A 359 -9.05 12.14 -31.44
CA LYS A 359 -10.16 12.68 -32.24
C LYS A 359 -10.59 11.76 -33.38
N ASP A 360 -9.62 11.24 -34.13
CA ASP A 360 -9.83 10.46 -35.35
C ASP A 360 -9.69 8.93 -35.12
N VAL A 361 -9.75 8.49 -33.86
CA VAL A 361 -9.68 7.06 -33.49
C VAL A 361 -11.07 6.44 -33.52
N GLU A 362 -11.25 5.38 -34.31
CA GLU A 362 -12.45 4.54 -34.33
C GLU A 362 -12.26 3.34 -33.39
N LEU A 363 -13.28 3.02 -32.59
CA LEU A 363 -13.28 1.84 -31.72
C LEU A 363 -14.44 0.92 -32.09
N VAL A 364 -14.15 -0.37 -32.25
CA VAL A 364 -15.16 -1.42 -32.46
C VAL A 364 -14.88 -2.57 -31.50
N CYS A 365 -15.80 -2.85 -30.60
CA CYS A 365 -15.78 -3.97 -29.66
C CYS A 365 -16.73 -5.07 -30.15
N LEU A 366 -16.17 -6.22 -30.50
CA LEU A 366 -16.90 -7.40 -30.97
C LEU A 366 -17.12 -8.36 -29.80
N GLU A 367 -18.38 -8.58 -29.41
CA GLU A 367 -18.75 -9.44 -28.29
C GLU A 367 -19.68 -10.56 -28.76
N GLN A 368 -19.38 -11.81 -28.39
CA GLN A 368 -20.18 -12.96 -28.80
C GLN A 368 -21.50 -13.05 -28.03
N GLU A 369 -21.53 -12.55 -26.80
CA GLU A 369 -22.74 -12.56 -25.97
C GLU A 369 -23.64 -11.36 -26.29
N SER A 370 -24.87 -11.38 -25.75
CA SER A 370 -25.83 -10.28 -25.87
C SER A 370 -25.59 -9.15 -24.86
N TYR A 371 -24.57 -9.26 -24.01
CA TYR A 371 -24.26 -8.34 -22.93
C TYR A 371 -22.76 -8.21 -22.70
N ALA A 372 -22.34 -7.09 -22.13
CA ALA A 372 -20.95 -6.84 -21.73
C ALA A 372 -20.63 -7.40 -20.34
N GLY A 373 -19.33 -7.55 -20.06
CA GLY A 373 -18.80 -7.92 -18.75
C GLY A 373 -17.99 -9.21 -18.73
N GLY A 374 -18.07 -10.05 -19.78
CA GLY A 374 -17.32 -11.32 -19.86
C GLY A 374 -17.52 -12.18 -18.60
N LEU A 375 -16.43 -12.62 -17.97
CA LEU A 375 -16.47 -13.38 -16.71
C LEU A 375 -16.99 -12.57 -15.50
N SER A 376 -17.24 -11.27 -15.63
CA SER A 376 -17.85 -10.44 -14.59
C SER A 376 -19.29 -10.07 -14.91
N CYS A 377 -19.95 -10.83 -15.78
CA CYS A 377 -21.39 -10.71 -16.02
C CYS A 377 -22.24 -11.33 -14.90
N THR A 378 -23.53 -11.01 -14.94
CA THR A 378 -24.57 -11.59 -14.10
C THR A 378 -25.69 -12.07 -15.01
N VAL A 379 -26.18 -13.29 -14.78
CA VAL A 379 -27.33 -13.84 -15.50
C VAL A 379 -28.52 -13.99 -14.56
N LYS A 380 -29.73 -13.99 -15.14
CA LYS A 380 -30.97 -14.23 -14.41
C LYS A 380 -31.52 -15.61 -14.78
N ASP A 381 -31.83 -16.44 -13.80
CA ASP A 381 -32.48 -17.73 -14.05
C ASP A 381 -33.99 -17.59 -14.28
N ASP A 382 -34.65 -18.69 -14.61
CA ASP A 382 -36.09 -18.78 -14.90
C ASP A 382 -36.97 -18.44 -13.69
N LYS A 383 -36.46 -18.67 -12.47
CA LYS A 383 -37.11 -18.31 -11.20
C LYS A 383 -36.83 -16.88 -10.75
N GLY A 384 -35.96 -16.17 -11.46
CA GLY A 384 -35.63 -14.77 -11.26
C GLY A 384 -34.51 -14.49 -10.25
N PHE A 385 -33.73 -15.49 -9.86
CA PHE A 385 -32.49 -15.28 -9.13
C PHE A 385 -31.38 -14.80 -10.06
N LEU A 386 -30.47 -13.99 -9.52
CA LEU A 386 -29.31 -13.45 -10.22
C LEU A 386 -28.04 -14.19 -9.81
N TRP A 387 -27.24 -14.59 -10.80
CA TRP A 387 -26.02 -15.38 -10.62
C TRP A 387 -24.84 -14.71 -11.32
N ASP A 388 -23.80 -14.40 -10.55
CA ASP A 388 -22.50 -14.00 -11.09
C ASP A 388 -21.71 -15.23 -11.54
N MET A 389 -20.70 -15.05 -12.39
CA MET A 389 -19.81 -16.15 -12.83
C MET A 389 -18.71 -16.47 -11.79
N GLY A 390 -19.11 -16.58 -10.51
CA GLY A 390 -18.24 -16.74 -9.34
C GLY A 390 -18.41 -15.59 -8.33
N GLY A 391 -17.85 -15.76 -7.12
CA GLY A 391 -18.00 -14.82 -5.99
C GLY A 391 -17.26 -13.50 -6.19
N HIS A 392 -17.71 -12.68 -7.14
CA HIS A 392 -17.15 -11.38 -7.46
C HIS A 392 -17.49 -10.33 -6.41
N ILE A 393 -16.53 -9.45 -6.17
CA ILE A 393 -16.69 -8.27 -5.33
C ILE A 393 -15.97 -7.10 -6.00
N THR A 394 -16.51 -5.89 -5.84
CA THR A 394 -15.86 -4.67 -6.31
C THR A 394 -15.03 -4.11 -5.15
N PHE A 395 -13.72 -4.08 -5.32
CA PHE A 395 -12.82 -3.48 -4.37
C PHE A 395 -11.61 -2.91 -5.12
N ASN A 396 -11.00 -1.89 -4.52
CA ASN A 396 -10.01 -1.06 -5.18
C ASN A 396 -8.59 -1.39 -4.66
N HIS A 397 -7.68 -1.87 -5.52
CA HIS A 397 -6.25 -2.01 -5.16
C HIS A 397 -5.47 -0.69 -5.29
N ASN A 398 -6.07 0.43 -4.90
CA ASN A 398 -5.53 1.80 -5.06
C ASN A 398 -5.44 2.28 -6.53
N PHE A 399 -6.44 1.97 -7.34
CA PHE A 399 -6.75 2.57 -8.64
C PHE A 399 -7.95 3.54 -8.54
N PRO A 400 -7.75 4.82 -8.16
CA PRO A 400 -8.81 5.83 -8.14
C PRO A 400 -9.57 5.96 -9.47
N TYR A 401 -8.90 5.67 -10.59
CA TYR A 401 -9.49 5.71 -11.92
C TYR A 401 -10.59 4.65 -12.11
N TYR A 402 -10.38 3.43 -11.60
CA TYR A 402 -11.38 2.37 -11.64
C TYR A 402 -12.57 2.68 -10.73
N GLU A 403 -12.30 3.22 -9.54
CA GLU A 403 -13.35 3.65 -8.61
C GLU A 403 -14.23 4.76 -9.21
N LYS A 404 -13.61 5.78 -9.82
CA LYS A 404 -14.32 6.84 -10.56
C LYS A 404 -15.21 6.24 -11.66
N ALA A 405 -14.68 5.31 -12.46
CA ALA A 405 -15.41 4.71 -13.57
C ALA A 405 -16.59 3.84 -13.12
N THR A 406 -16.43 3.07 -12.03
CA THR A 406 -17.50 2.20 -11.50
C THR A 406 -18.59 3.01 -10.79
N GLN A 407 -18.24 4.05 -10.04
CA GLN A 407 -19.21 5.01 -9.47
C GLN A 407 -19.93 5.79 -10.56
N TRP A 408 -19.24 6.11 -11.67
CA TRP A 408 -19.89 6.71 -12.83
C TRP A 408 -20.87 5.74 -13.50
N ALA A 409 -20.60 4.44 -13.49
CA ALA A 409 -21.46 3.44 -14.13
C ALA A 409 -22.75 3.17 -13.34
N VAL A 410 -22.65 3.02 -12.02
CA VAL A 410 -23.77 2.61 -11.14
C VAL A 410 -23.91 3.57 -9.97
N ASP A 411 -25.14 3.98 -9.67
CA ASP A 411 -25.42 4.96 -8.63
C ASP A 411 -25.57 4.31 -7.23
N ASP A 412 -26.22 3.14 -7.15
CA ASP A 412 -26.54 2.47 -5.88
C ASP A 412 -25.59 1.32 -5.55
N TRP A 413 -24.89 1.44 -4.41
CA TRP A 413 -23.92 0.46 -3.93
C TRP A 413 -24.18 0.04 -2.50
N ASN A 414 -24.04 -1.25 -2.23
CA ASN A 414 -23.89 -1.76 -0.88
C ASN A 414 -22.41 -1.75 -0.50
N LYS A 415 -22.12 -1.41 0.77
CA LYS A 415 -20.80 -1.51 1.36
C LYS A 415 -20.83 -2.55 2.48
N LEU A 416 -20.01 -3.59 2.35
CA LEU A 416 -19.99 -4.72 3.27
C LEU A 416 -18.64 -4.87 3.94
N ALA A 417 -18.67 -5.17 5.24
CA ALA A 417 -17.50 -5.69 5.94
C ALA A 417 -17.30 -7.15 5.53
N ARG A 418 -16.08 -7.50 5.13
CA ARG A 418 -15.74 -8.88 4.79
C ARG A 418 -15.75 -9.74 6.05
N ASN A 419 -16.52 -10.82 6.01
CA ASN A 419 -16.51 -11.85 7.05
C ASN A 419 -16.37 -13.21 6.38
N CYS A 420 -15.13 -13.65 6.19
CA CYS A 420 -14.83 -14.93 5.58
C CYS A 420 -14.01 -15.82 6.49
N MET A 421 -14.27 -17.12 6.42
CA MET A 421 -13.63 -18.15 7.22
C MET A 421 -13.27 -19.37 6.35
N VAL A 422 -12.45 -20.25 6.91
CA VAL A 422 -12.01 -21.48 6.27
C VAL A 422 -12.55 -22.66 7.08
N ASP A 423 -13.21 -23.61 6.41
CA ASP A 423 -13.61 -24.86 7.03
C ASP A 423 -12.42 -25.82 7.11
N MET A 424 -11.92 -26.04 8.33
CA MET A 424 -10.82 -26.93 8.66
C MET A 424 -11.29 -28.22 9.33
N ASN A 425 -12.58 -28.56 9.23
CA ASN A 425 -13.18 -29.70 9.94
C ASN A 425 -12.51 -31.04 9.67
N TYR A 426 -11.98 -31.26 8.46
CA TYR A 426 -11.24 -32.48 8.09
C TYR A 426 -9.95 -32.71 8.90
N LEU A 427 -9.48 -31.73 9.67
CA LEU A 427 -8.38 -31.91 10.62
C LEU A 427 -8.83 -32.52 11.96
N TYR A 428 -10.12 -32.49 12.28
CA TYR A 428 -10.65 -32.90 13.60
C TYR A 428 -11.31 -34.28 13.58
N ASP A 429 -11.50 -34.88 12.40
CA ASP A 429 -12.19 -36.17 12.21
C ASP A 429 -13.57 -36.22 12.92
N LYS A 430 -14.31 -35.13 12.82
CA LYS A 430 -15.65 -34.95 13.39
C LYS A 430 -16.66 -34.63 12.31
N ASP A 431 -17.93 -34.91 12.57
CA ASP A 431 -19.01 -34.45 11.69
C ASP A 431 -19.23 -32.93 11.84
N GLY A 432 -19.66 -32.29 10.74
CA GLY A 432 -20.05 -30.88 10.71
C GLY A 432 -19.03 -29.93 10.07
N ILE A 433 -18.94 -28.73 10.63
CA ILE A 433 -18.11 -27.63 10.14
C ILE A 433 -17.26 -27.05 11.27
N HIS A 434 -15.98 -26.79 11.00
CA HIS A 434 -15.07 -26.18 11.95
C HIS A 434 -14.42 -24.98 11.30
N LEU A 435 -14.96 -23.80 11.59
CA LEU A 435 -14.56 -22.57 10.93
C LEU A 435 -13.40 -21.90 11.68
N VAL A 436 -12.34 -21.60 10.93
CA VAL A 436 -11.23 -20.79 11.42
C VAL A 436 -11.15 -19.48 10.63
N PRO A 437 -10.65 -18.38 11.25
CA PRO A 437 -10.46 -17.11 10.55
C PRO A 437 -9.57 -17.26 9.31
N TYR A 438 -9.91 -16.55 8.24
CA TYR A 438 -8.99 -16.33 7.13
C TYR A 438 -7.99 -15.21 7.51
N PRO A 439 -6.69 -15.33 7.18
CA PRO A 439 -6.03 -16.44 6.49
C PRO A 439 -5.81 -17.69 7.37
N ALA A 440 -6.03 -18.90 6.84
CA ALA A 440 -5.96 -20.14 7.62
C ALA A 440 -4.60 -20.37 8.30
N GLN A 441 -3.50 -19.95 7.67
CA GLN A 441 -2.16 -20.09 8.23
C GLN A 441 -1.92 -19.21 9.47
N PHE A 442 -2.83 -18.29 9.80
CA PHE A 442 -2.78 -17.45 11.02
C PHE A 442 -3.64 -18.08 12.11
N ALA A 443 -4.53 -19.01 11.75
CA ALA A 443 -5.45 -19.68 12.65
C ALA A 443 -4.90 -21.00 13.22
N VAL A 444 -3.58 -21.23 13.14
CA VAL A 444 -2.90 -22.36 13.79
C VAL A 444 -3.25 -22.53 15.28
N PRO A 445 -3.44 -21.48 16.10
CA PRO A 445 -3.85 -21.66 17.50
C PRO A 445 -5.18 -22.41 17.66
N LEU A 446 -6.03 -22.36 16.63
CA LEU A 446 -7.33 -23.00 16.61
C LEU A 446 -7.28 -24.43 16.05
N PHE A 447 -6.18 -24.84 15.41
CA PHE A 447 -5.98 -26.20 14.87
C PHE A 447 -5.94 -27.26 15.98
N PRO A 448 -6.13 -28.56 15.67
CA PRO A 448 -5.95 -29.62 16.67
C PRO A 448 -4.56 -29.56 17.30
N ASP A 449 -4.45 -29.86 18.59
CA ASP A 449 -3.19 -29.70 19.35
C ASP A 449 -1.99 -30.40 18.70
N ALA A 450 -2.19 -31.60 18.14
CA ALA A 450 -1.14 -32.31 17.41
C ALA A 450 -0.61 -31.50 16.21
N VAL A 451 -1.52 -30.91 15.41
CA VAL A 451 -1.17 -30.09 14.24
C VAL A 451 -0.55 -28.76 14.70
N LYS A 452 -1.13 -28.11 15.70
CA LYS A 452 -0.62 -26.88 16.31
C LYS A 452 0.83 -27.08 16.78
N ASN A 453 1.10 -28.15 17.51
CA ASN A 453 2.43 -28.47 18.02
C ASN A 453 3.43 -28.76 16.88
N SER A 454 3.02 -29.48 15.84
CA SER A 454 3.86 -29.68 14.65
C SER A 454 4.14 -28.37 13.89
N CYS A 455 3.15 -27.47 13.76
CA CYS A 455 3.37 -26.14 13.18
C CYS A 455 4.38 -25.31 13.99
N LEU A 456 4.32 -25.39 15.33
CA LEU A 456 5.29 -24.73 16.21
C LEU A 456 6.69 -25.36 16.12
N ALA A 457 6.78 -26.68 15.95
CA ALA A 457 8.04 -27.38 15.72
C ALA A 457 8.68 -26.99 14.39
N ASP A 458 7.91 -26.96 13.30
CA ASP A 458 8.36 -26.50 11.98
C ASP A 458 8.83 -25.03 12.02
N LEU A 459 8.11 -24.20 12.79
CA LEU A 459 8.48 -22.81 13.01
C LEU A 459 9.84 -22.73 13.72
N LYS A 460 10.03 -23.50 14.80
CA LYS A 460 11.28 -23.58 15.53
C LYS A 460 12.44 -24.07 14.65
N GLU A 461 12.25 -25.13 13.88
CA GLU A 461 13.27 -25.72 13.00
C GLU A 461 13.79 -24.70 11.97
N ARG A 462 12.88 -23.98 11.28
CA ARG A 462 13.27 -22.94 10.31
C ARG A 462 14.07 -21.80 10.92
N TYR A 463 13.89 -21.57 12.21
CA TYR A 463 14.58 -20.52 12.96
C TYR A 463 15.96 -20.94 13.44
N GLU A 464 16.10 -22.19 13.90
CA GLU A 464 17.37 -22.78 14.32
C GLU A 464 18.26 -23.09 13.11
N ASN A 465 17.65 -23.41 11.97
CA ASN A 465 18.32 -23.72 10.71
C ASN A 465 17.85 -22.77 9.59
N PRO A 466 18.24 -21.49 9.62
CA PRO A 466 17.84 -20.54 8.59
C PRO A 466 18.44 -20.98 7.24
N GLN A 467 17.56 -21.33 6.30
CA GLN A 467 17.93 -21.57 4.91
C GLN A 467 18.56 -20.29 4.34
N THR A 468 19.63 -20.42 3.54
CA THR A 468 20.20 -19.30 2.78
C THR A 468 19.12 -18.69 1.87
N ASP A 469 19.15 -17.38 1.63
CA ASP A 469 18.20 -16.65 0.73
C ASP A 469 18.28 -17.19 -0.72
N SER A 470 17.71 -18.37 -0.96
CA SER A 470 17.44 -18.90 -2.28
C SER A 470 16.07 -18.40 -2.73
N ASN A 471 15.98 -18.03 -4.01
CA ASN A 471 14.70 -17.80 -4.64
C ASN A 471 14.04 -19.17 -4.85
N PRO A 472 12.84 -19.43 -4.30
CA PRO A 472 12.18 -20.71 -4.49
C PRO A 472 11.78 -20.89 -5.96
N ASP A 473 11.94 -22.10 -6.48
CA ASP A 473 11.65 -22.42 -7.89
C ASP A 473 10.15 -22.58 -8.14
N ASN A 474 9.40 -22.99 -7.11
CA ASN A 474 7.97 -23.26 -7.18
C ASN A 474 7.23 -22.85 -5.89
N PHE A 475 5.91 -22.95 -5.91
CA PHE A 475 5.05 -22.55 -4.80
C PHE A 475 5.15 -23.51 -3.61
N GLU A 476 5.45 -24.80 -3.82
CA GLU A 476 5.69 -25.73 -2.70
C GLU A 476 6.92 -25.30 -1.90
N ASP A 477 8.05 -25.04 -2.57
CA ASP A 477 9.28 -24.58 -1.94
C ASP A 477 9.08 -23.25 -1.22
N TRP A 478 8.33 -22.33 -1.84
CA TRP A 478 8.00 -21.06 -1.21
C TRP A 478 7.18 -21.26 0.07
N VAL A 479 6.20 -22.17 0.08
CA VAL A 479 5.41 -22.50 1.29
C VAL A 479 6.28 -23.18 2.34
N LEU A 480 7.14 -24.13 1.96
CA LEU A 480 8.07 -24.79 2.88
C LEU A 480 8.99 -23.77 3.56
N GLN A 481 9.58 -22.86 2.78
CA GLN A 481 10.44 -21.80 3.27
C GLN A 481 9.70 -20.86 4.24
N HIS A 482 8.44 -20.49 3.95
CA HIS A 482 7.71 -19.46 4.71
C HIS A 482 6.81 -19.99 5.83
N PHE A 483 6.36 -21.24 5.76
CA PHE A 483 5.38 -21.82 6.70
C PHE A 483 5.74 -23.20 7.22
N GLY A 484 6.57 -23.97 6.50
CA GLY A 484 6.97 -25.33 6.89
C GLY A 484 6.03 -26.44 6.39
N PRO A 485 6.46 -27.70 6.53
CA PRO A 485 5.77 -28.87 5.95
C PRO A 485 4.38 -29.13 6.54
N THR A 486 4.13 -28.82 7.80
CA THR A 486 2.85 -29.06 8.46
C THR A 486 1.77 -28.15 7.90
N ILE A 487 2.03 -26.84 7.74
CA ILE A 487 1.05 -25.91 7.15
C ILE A 487 0.86 -26.21 5.65
N LEU A 488 1.94 -26.60 4.95
CA LEU A 488 1.83 -27.08 3.57
C LEU A 488 0.84 -28.24 3.47
N LYS A 489 1.05 -29.30 4.27
CA LYS A 489 0.19 -30.50 4.27
C LYS A 489 -1.22 -30.19 4.74
N SER A 490 -1.34 -29.37 5.78
CA SER A 490 -2.61 -29.11 6.46
C SER A 490 -3.50 -28.21 5.64
N PHE A 491 -3.00 -27.19 4.94
CA PHE A 491 -3.86 -26.23 4.23
C PHE A 491 -3.46 -25.99 2.78
N PHE A 492 -2.21 -25.59 2.50
CA PHE A 492 -1.84 -25.13 1.15
C PHE A 492 -1.96 -26.23 0.10
N LYS A 493 -1.52 -27.46 0.39
CA LYS A 493 -1.58 -28.57 -0.55
C LYS A 493 -3.03 -28.98 -0.89
N PRO A 494 -3.92 -29.28 0.08
CA PRO A 494 -5.31 -29.62 -0.26
C PRO A 494 -6.04 -28.45 -0.91
N TYR A 495 -5.88 -27.22 -0.41
CA TYR A 495 -6.57 -26.06 -0.96
C TYR A 495 -6.08 -25.70 -2.37
N THR A 496 -4.77 -25.77 -2.63
CA THR A 496 -4.19 -25.49 -3.95
C THR A 496 -4.69 -26.48 -4.99
N LYS A 497 -4.67 -27.78 -4.69
CA LYS A 497 -5.24 -28.80 -5.58
C LYS A 497 -6.69 -28.52 -5.90
N LYS A 498 -7.46 -28.03 -4.93
CA LYS A 498 -8.89 -27.83 -5.09
C LYS A 498 -9.26 -26.57 -5.87
N VAL A 499 -8.45 -25.51 -5.80
CA VAL A 499 -8.64 -24.27 -6.56
C VAL A 499 -7.97 -24.34 -7.94
N TRP A 500 -6.71 -24.76 -7.97
CA TRP A 500 -5.82 -24.68 -9.14
C TRP A 500 -5.70 -25.98 -9.90
N THR A 501 -6.24 -27.08 -9.35
CA THR A 501 -6.27 -28.41 -9.99
C THR A 501 -4.89 -28.97 -10.33
N VAL A 502 -3.84 -28.44 -9.68
CA VAL A 502 -2.44 -28.85 -9.80
C VAL A 502 -1.79 -28.92 -8.42
N GLU A 503 -0.66 -29.62 -8.33
CA GLU A 503 0.20 -29.60 -7.15
C GLU A 503 0.86 -28.22 -6.97
N PRO A 504 1.13 -27.77 -5.72
CA PRO A 504 1.91 -26.56 -5.47
C PRO A 504 3.28 -26.55 -6.20
N LEU A 505 3.93 -27.71 -6.34
CA LEU A 505 5.19 -27.86 -7.08
C LEU A 505 5.09 -27.46 -8.56
N LYS A 506 3.89 -27.52 -9.15
CA LYS A 506 3.64 -27.14 -10.56
C LYS A 506 3.30 -25.66 -10.74
N MET A 507 3.33 -24.87 -9.67
CA MET A 507 3.05 -23.43 -9.71
C MET A 507 4.32 -22.63 -9.41
N SER A 508 4.52 -21.52 -10.10
CA SER A 508 5.50 -20.49 -9.79
C SER A 508 5.16 -19.83 -8.44
N PRO A 509 6.13 -19.28 -7.70
CA PRO A 509 5.85 -18.47 -6.51
C PRO A 509 5.60 -16.97 -6.83
N ASN A 510 5.78 -16.51 -8.06
CA ASN A 510 5.75 -15.07 -8.39
C ASN A 510 4.39 -14.38 -8.17
N TRP A 511 3.30 -15.15 -8.15
CA TRP A 511 1.93 -14.62 -7.99
C TRP A 511 1.51 -14.38 -6.52
N VAL A 512 2.31 -14.85 -5.55
CA VAL A 512 1.90 -14.88 -4.13
C VAL A 512 1.81 -13.51 -3.48
N GLY A 513 2.46 -12.48 -4.03
CA GLY A 513 2.72 -11.18 -3.40
C GLY A 513 1.55 -10.57 -2.62
N THR A 514 0.42 -10.29 -3.28
CA THR A 514 -0.79 -9.73 -2.64
C THR A 514 -1.84 -10.79 -2.30
N ARG A 515 -1.55 -12.07 -2.58
CA ARG A 515 -2.54 -13.17 -2.54
C ARG A 515 -2.33 -14.11 -1.36
N VAL A 516 -1.11 -14.26 -0.88
CA VAL A 516 -0.76 -15.12 0.26
C VAL A 516 -0.10 -14.27 1.35
N ALA A 517 -0.82 -14.07 2.45
CA ALA A 517 -0.33 -13.28 3.57
C ALA A 517 0.85 -14.00 4.25
N LYS A 518 2.00 -13.31 4.36
CA LYS A 518 3.14 -13.76 5.15
C LYS A 518 2.85 -13.51 6.63
N LEU A 519 3.14 -14.50 7.46
CA LEU A 519 2.98 -14.42 8.91
C LEU A 519 4.34 -14.22 9.56
N PRO A 520 4.58 -13.12 10.29
CA PRO A 520 5.73 -13.01 11.19
C PRO A 520 5.62 -14.07 12.29
N GLN A 521 6.74 -14.70 12.67
CA GLN A 521 6.78 -15.70 13.74
C GLN A 521 6.16 -15.16 15.03
N GLU A 522 6.51 -13.93 15.40
CA GLU A 522 6.08 -13.31 16.65
C GLU A 522 4.55 -13.26 16.71
N LYS A 523 3.90 -13.03 15.57
CA LYS A 523 2.45 -13.01 15.49
C LYS A 523 1.86 -14.41 15.66
N LEU A 524 2.46 -15.44 15.07
CA LEU A 524 2.00 -16.82 15.23
C LEU A 524 2.18 -17.32 16.68
N GLU A 525 3.32 -17.03 17.29
CA GLU A 525 3.60 -17.39 18.69
C GLU A 525 2.70 -16.63 19.66
N GLU A 526 2.50 -15.32 19.44
CA GLU A 526 1.55 -14.49 20.18
C GLU A 526 0.15 -15.10 20.13
N LEU A 527 -0.36 -15.38 18.93
CA LEU A 527 -1.66 -16.00 18.76
C LEU A 527 -1.72 -17.41 19.40
N CYS A 528 -0.65 -18.21 19.31
CA CYS A 528 -0.64 -19.56 19.89
C CYS A 528 -0.59 -19.59 21.42
N ALA A 529 -0.15 -18.49 22.06
CA ALA A 529 -0.06 -18.31 23.50
C ALA A 529 -1.34 -17.70 24.12
N MET A 530 -2.25 -17.17 23.29
CA MET A 530 -3.54 -16.64 23.75
C MET A 530 -4.47 -17.77 24.21
N ASP A 531 -5.33 -17.46 25.18
CA ASP A 531 -6.45 -18.32 25.55
C ASP A 531 -7.63 -18.21 24.57
N GLN A 532 -8.70 -18.97 24.79
CA GLN A 532 -9.85 -18.99 23.88
C GLN A 532 -10.62 -17.66 23.85
N ASP A 533 -10.70 -16.94 24.96
CA ASP A 533 -11.43 -15.67 25.05
C ASP A 533 -10.65 -14.53 24.37
N GLU A 534 -9.32 -14.56 24.50
CA GLU A 534 -8.39 -13.69 23.78
C GLU A 534 -8.43 -13.95 22.27
N LEU A 535 -8.41 -15.23 21.86
CA LEU A 535 -8.49 -15.63 20.45
C LEU A 535 -9.81 -15.21 19.80
N ALA A 536 -10.93 -15.24 20.52
CA ALA A 536 -12.22 -14.81 20.00
C ALA A 536 -12.24 -13.34 19.55
N ASN A 537 -11.37 -12.50 20.15
CA ASN A 537 -11.25 -11.07 19.87
C ASN A 537 -9.94 -10.69 19.16
N ALA A 538 -9.12 -11.68 18.79
CA ALA A 538 -7.80 -11.45 18.21
C ALA A 538 -7.88 -10.95 16.77
N ASP A 539 -7.00 -10.01 16.42
CA ASP A 539 -6.80 -9.61 15.03
C ASP A 539 -5.89 -10.64 14.33
N PHE A 540 -6.52 -11.56 13.60
CA PHE A 540 -5.86 -12.55 12.74
C PHE A 540 -5.38 -11.97 11.40
N GLY A 541 -5.53 -10.66 11.16
CA GLY A 541 -4.82 -9.96 10.09
C GLY A 541 -5.30 -10.20 8.64
N TRP A 542 -5.47 -9.08 7.95
CA TRP A 542 -5.18 -8.75 6.53
C TRP A 542 -5.99 -9.31 5.32
N GLY A 543 -6.16 -8.39 4.37
CA GLY A 543 -6.52 -8.53 2.96
C GLY A 543 -6.93 -7.14 2.43
N PRO A 544 -6.67 -6.78 1.15
CA PRO A 544 -7.04 -5.45 0.60
C PRO A 544 -8.56 -5.22 0.53
N ASN A 545 -9.36 -6.19 0.97
CA ASN A 545 -10.82 -6.28 0.80
C ASN A 545 -11.51 -6.38 2.16
N SER A 546 -10.94 -5.83 3.24
CA SER A 546 -11.58 -5.80 4.57
C SER A 546 -12.99 -5.19 4.50
N TYR A 547 -13.16 -4.24 3.57
CA TYR A 547 -14.44 -3.82 3.05
C TYR A 547 -14.46 -4.00 1.53
N PHE A 548 -15.63 -4.28 0.99
CA PHE A 548 -15.86 -4.25 -0.46
C PHE A 548 -17.22 -3.64 -0.76
N THR A 549 -17.41 -3.26 -2.01
CA THR A 549 -18.69 -2.80 -2.53
C THR A 549 -19.27 -3.84 -3.49
N PHE A 550 -20.59 -3.82 -3.59
CA PHE A 550 -21.34 -4.63 -4.54
C PHE A 550 -22.54 -3.81 -5.04
N PRO A 551 -22.90 -3.84 -6.33
CA PRO A 551 -24.06 -3.13 -6.83
C PRO A 551 -25.31 -3.55 -6.06
N LYS A 552 -26.14 -2.60 -5.63
CA LYS A 552 -27.34 -2.94 -4.86
C LYS A 552 -28.27 -3.85 -5.66
N TYR A 553 -28.36 -3.62 -6.98
CA TYR A 553 -29.19 -4.37 -7.91
C TYR A 553 -28.36 -4.88 -9.11
N GLY A 554 -28.81 -5.99 -9.70
CA GLY A 554 -28.31 -6.49 -11.00
C GLY A 554 -26.98 -7.24 -10.95
N GLY A 555 -26.45 -7.52 -9.75
CA GLY A 555 -25.18 -8.22 -9.56
C GLY A 555 -23.96 -7.47 -10.09
N THR A 556 -22.80 -8.13 -10.15
CA THR A 556 -21.55 -7.51 -10.66
C THR A 556 -21.69 -7.06 -12.11
N GLY A 557 -22.46 -7.79 -12.93
CA GLY A 557 -22.72 -7.49 -14.34
C GLY A 557 -23.42 -6.15 -14.57
N ASN A 558 -24.15 -5.63 -13.57
CA ASN A 558 -24.78 -4.32 -13.67
C ASN A 558 -23.76 -3.19 -13.87
N VAL A 559 -22.55 -3.32 -13.30
CA VAL A 559 -21.46 -2.34 -13.49
C VAL A 559 -21.13 -2.19 -14.96
N TRP A 560 -20.91 -3.32 -15.62
CA TRP A 560 -20.40 -3.36 -16.99
C TRP A 560 -21.47 -3.04 -18.01
N THR A 561 -22.69 -3.56 -17.82
CA THR A 561 -23.83 -3.23 -18.68
C THR A 561 -24.25 -1.78 -18.55
N SER A 562 -24.23 -1.19 -17.34
CA SER A 562 -24.52 0.24 -17.15
C SER A 562 -23.42 1.13 -17.72
N MET A 563 -22.16 0.73 -17.62
CA MET A 563 -21.03 1.43 -18.24
C MET A 563 -21.19 1.47 -19.76
N THR A 564 -21.48 0.33 -20.40
CA THR A 564 -21.72 0.26 -21.84
C THR A 564 -22.86 1.20 -22.27
N LYS A 565 -23.98 1.25 -21.53
CA LYS A 565 -25.12 2.15 -21.84
C LYS A 565 -24.77 3.64 -21.83
N LYS A 566 -23.76 4.04 -21.05
CA LYS A 566 -23.30 5.43 -20.94
C LYS A 566 -22.17 5.78 -21.93
N LEU A 567 -21.61 4.79 -22.63
CA LEU A 567 -20.61 4.96 -23.69
C LEU A 567 -21.28 5.05 -25.07
N PRO A 568 -20.57 5.49 -26.13
CA PRO A 568 -21.13 5.50 -27.49
C PRO A 568 -21.55 4.08 -27.92
N GLN A 569 -22.82 3.90 -28.29
CA GLN A 569 -23.40 2.58 -28.54
C GLN A 569 -22.86 1.95 -29.82
N GLU A 570 -22.50 2.77 -30.80
CA GLU A 570 -21.93 2.36 -32.08
C GLU A 570 -20.56 1.67 -31.95
N TRP A 571 -19.91 1.77 -30.78
CA TRP A 571 -18.65 1.07 -30.52
C TRP A 571 -18.85 -0.40 -30.18
N PHE A 572 -20.07 -0.85 -29.85
CA PHE A 572 -20.30 -2.20 -29.35
C PHE A 572 -21.16 -3.01 -30.31
N GLU A 573 -20.62 -4.13 -30.78
CA GLU A 573 -21.32 -5.08 -31.63
C GLU A 573 -21.46 -6.42 -30.91
N PHE A 574 -22.64 -6.63 -30.31
CA PHE A 574 -23.01 -7.84 -29.59
C PHE A 574 -23.48 -8.97 -30.52
N GLU A 575 -23.51 -10.19 -30.00
CA GLU A 575 -23.85 -11.41 -30.75
C GLU A 575 -22.97 -11.64 -32.00
N LYS A 576 -21.72 -11.16 -31.94
CA LYS A 576 -20.70 -11.26 -32.98
C LYS A 576 -19.49 -12.04 -32.48
N LYS A 577 -19.40 -13.31 -32.91
CA LYS A 577 -18.29 -14.20 -32.56
C LYS A 577 -17.14 -14.02 -33.53
N VAL A 578 -15.95 -13.70 -33.01
CA VAL A 578 -14.72 -13.73 -33.82
C VAL A 578 -14.30 -15.19 -34.01
N THR A 579 -14.16 -15.61 -35.27
CA THR A 579 -13.81 -16.99 -35.65
C THR A 579 -12.38 -17.12 -36.16
N ALA A 580 -11.83 -16.05 -36.75
CA ALA A 580 -10.46 -16.03 -37.22
C ALA A 580 -9.81 -14.63 -37.14
N VAL A 581 -8.49 -14.58 -37.01
CA VAL A 581 -7.69 -13.36 -37.06
C VAL A 581 -6.56 -13.53 -38.07
N ASN A 582 -6.59 -12.77 -39.17
CA ASN A 582 -5.51 -12.70 -40.14
C ASN A 582 -4.61 -11.50 -39.80
N HIS A 583 -3.43 -11.78 -39.26
CA HIS A 583 -2.47 -10.77 -38.82
C HIS A 583 -1.67 -10.13 -39.97
N VAL A 584 -1.65 -10.76 -41.16
CA VAL A 584 -0.98 -10.24 -42.36
C VAL A 584 -1.88 -9.23 -43.07
N GLU A 585 -3.14 -9.60 -43.29
CA GLU A 585 -4.15 -8.72 -43.89
C GLU A 585 -4.71 -7.68 -42.90
N LYS A 586 -4.43 -7.85 -41.61
CA LYS A 586 -5.03 -7.11 -40.50
C LYS A 586 -6.56 -7.11 -40.54
N THR A 587 -7.12 -8.31 -40.63
CA THR A 587 -8.58 -8.54 -40.62
C THR A 587 -8.99 -9.55 -39.56
N VAL A 588 -10.20 -9.40 -39.05
CA VAL A 588 -10.88 -10.40 -38.21
C VAL A 588 -12.12 -10.91 -38.93
N GLU A 589 -12.34 -12.22 -38.86
CA GLU A 589 -13.56 -12.86 -39.35
C GLU A 589 -14.57 -12.96 -38.22
N VAL A 590 -15.79 -12.49 -38.50
CA VAL A 590 -16.84 -12.29 -37.50
C VAL A 590 -18.11 -12.98 -37.96
N LEU A 591 -18.57 -13.95 -37.18
CA LEU A 591 -19.82 -14.64 -37.39
C LEU A 591 -20.89 -14.04 -36.46
N LYS A 592 -21.92 -13.44 -37.04
CA LYS A 592 -23.07 -12.97 -36.28
C LYS A 592 -24.00 -14.13 -35.95
N LYS A 593 -24.58 -14.13 -34.76
CA LYS A 593 -25.49 -15.18 -34.31
C LYS A 593 -26.68 -15.32 -35.28
N GLY A 594 -26.90 -16.55 -35.74
CA GLY A 594 -27.94 -16.88 -36.72
C GLY A 594 -27.50 -16.76 -38.18
N GLU A 595 -26.30 -16.24 -38.45
CA GLU A 595 -25.71 -16.20 -39.79
C GLU A 595 -24.72 -17.37 -39.97
N THR A 596 -24.53 -17.81 -41.22
CA THR A 596 -23.61 -18.91 -41.58
C THR A 596 -22.32 -18.42 -42.25
N GLU A 597 -22.32 -17.19 -42.77
CA GLU A 597 -21.17 -16.58 -43.44
C GLU A 597 -20.49 -15.58 -42.50
N ALA A 598 -19.17 -15.66 -42.43
CA ALA A 598 -18.38 -14.73 -41.62
C ALA A 598 -18.10 -13.44 -42.41
N ALA A 599 -18.36 -12.29 -41.78
CA ALA A 599 -17.97 -10.99 -42.31
C ALA A 599 -16.51 -10.69 -41.96
N LYS A 600 -15.81 -9.94 -42.82
CA LYS A 600 -14.45 -9.46 -42.54
C LYS A 600 -14.48 -8.03 -42.01
N VAL A 601 -13.78 -7.79 -40.90
CA VAL A 601 -13.58 -6.46 -40.31
C VAL A 601 -12.10 -6.14 -40.28
N SER A 602 -11.68 -5.03 -40.89
CA SER A 602 -10.28 -4.57 -40.86
C SER A 602 -9.94 -3.84 -39.55
N TYR A 603 -8.67 -3.88 -39.17
CA TYR A 603 -8.13 -3.14 -38.03
C TYR A 603 -6.76 -2.53 -38.34
N ASP A 604 -6.41 -1.43 -37.68
CA ASP A 604 -5.02 -0.96 -37.61
C ASP A 604 -4.32 -1.54 -36.39
N VAL A 605 -5.06 -1.60 -35.28
CA VAL A 605 -4.64 -2.13 -33.97
C VAL A 605 -5.71 -3.07 -33.43
N LEU A 606 -5.31 -4.24 -32.91
CA LEU A 606 -6.20 -5.22 -32.32
C LEU A 606 -5.95 -5.34 -30.81
N LEU A 607 -6.96 -5.11 -29.98
CA LEU A 607 -6.95 -5.45 -28.55
C LEU A 607 -7.67 -6.79 -28.36
N ASN A 608 -6.91 -7.85 -28.11
CA ASN A 608 -7.47 -9.13 -27.75
C ASN A 608 -7.73 -9.21 -26.24
N THR A 609 -8.98 -9.42 -25.83
CA THR A 609 -9.32 -9.71 -24.42
C THR A 609 -9.76 -11.17 -24.18
N ALA A 610 -9.93 -11.94 -25.26
CA ALA A 610 -10.16 -13.38 -25.24
C ALA A 610 -8.88 -14.17 -24.86
N PRO A 611 -8.97 -15.48 -24.56
CA PRO A 611 -7.81 -16.29 -24.20
C PRO A 611 -6.67 -16.25 -25.24
N ILE A 612 -5.45 -15.95 -24.79
CA ILE A 612 -4.28 -15.76 -25.67
C ILE A 612 -3.85 -17.05 -26.38
N ASP A 613 -4.08 -18.21 -25.78
CA ASP A 613 -3.85 -19.52 -26.41
C ASP A 613 -4.74 -19.71 -27.65
N GLN A 614 -6.03 -19.34 -27.57
CA GLN A 614 -6.93 -19.37 -28.72
C GLN A 614 -6.47 -18.42 -29.81
N LEU A 615 -6.07 -17.21 -29.45
CA LEU A 615 -5.53 -16.23 -30.40
C LEU A 615 -4.28 -16.75 -31.11
N VAL A 616 -3.30 -17.30 -30.36
CA VAL A 616 -2.06 -17.84 -30.93
C VAL A 616 -2.35 -19.04 -31.84
N ASN A 617 -3.20 -19.97 -31.42
CA ASN A 617 -3.56 -21.13 -32.22
C ASN A 617 -4.30 -20.75 -33.50
N ASN A 618 -5.18 -19.75 -33.42
CA ASN A 618 -5.96 -19.27 -34.55
C ASN A 618 -5.13 -18.46 -35.55
N THR A 619 -4.24 -17.60 -35.05
CA THR A 619 -3.39 -16.74 -35.91
C THR A 619 -2.19 -17.48 -36.49
N GLY A 620 -1.72 -18.54 -35.82
CA GLY A 620 -0.48 -19.24 -36.18
C GLY A 620 0.78 -18.37 -36.10
N ILE A 621 0.71 -17.19 -35.47
CA ILE A 621 1.79 -16.19 -35.49
C ILE A 621 3.05 -16.66 -34.74
N THR A 622 2.89 -17.59 -33.80
CA THR A 622 3.96 -18.22 -33.05
C THR A 622 3.54 -19.62 -32.64
N ALA A 623 4.48 -20.45 -32.18
CA ALA A 623 4.17 -21.80 -31.71
C ALA A 623 3.16 -21.78 -30.54
N PRO A 624 2.28 -22.80 -30.40
CA PRO A 624 1.33 -22.91 -29.30
C PRO A 624 1.97 -22.67 -27.92
N LEU A 625 1.21 -22.10 -27.00
CA LEU A 625 1.73 -21.71 -25.69
C LEU A 625 1.68 -22.87 -24.69
N ASP A 626 2.78 -23.09 -23.98
CA ASP A 626 2.83 -23.97 -22.80
C ASP A 626 2.31 -23.24 -21.56
N ILE A 627 1.00 -23.06 -21.52
CA ILE A 627 0.28 -22.41 -20.41
C ILE A 627 -0.90 -23.28 -19.98
N VAL A 628 -1.20 -23.25 -18.68
CA VAL A 628 -2.20 -24.14 -18.08
C VAL A 628 -3.34 -23.32 -17.49
N HIS A 629 -4.55 -23.82 -17.63
CA HIS A 629 -5.75 -23.31 -16.98
C HIS A 629 -6.62 -24.49 -16.54
N ASN A 630 -7.67 -24.20 -15.78
CA ASN A 630 -8.67 -25.18 -15.38
C ASN A 630 -10.07 -24.71 -15.77
N LYS A 631 -11.05 -25.60 -15.62
CA LYS A 631 -12.47 -25.26 -15.74
C LYS A 631 -13.08 -25.11 -14.36
N VAL A 632 -14.11 -24.28 -14.25
CA VAL A 632 -14.84 -24.06 -13.00
C VAL A 632 -16.32 -24.22 -13.26
N PHE A 633 -16.97 -25.07 -12.47
CA PHE A 633 -18.42 -25.12 -12.40
C PHE A 633 -18.88 -24.09 -11.38
N VAL A 634 -19.77 -23.20 -11.78
CA VAL A 634 -20.48 -22.29 -10.89
C VAL A 634 -21.87 -22.87 -10.67
N VAL A 635 -22.20 -23.15 -9.41
CA VAL A 635 -23.50 -23.72 -9.03
C VAL A 635 -24.20 -22.77 -8.07
N GLY A 636 -25.28 -22.16 -8.53
CA GLY A 636 -26.16 -21.30 -7.73
C GLY A 636 -27.32 -22.11 -7.13
N VAL A 637 -27.62 -21.89 -5.85
CA VAL A 637 -28.76 -22.52 -5.17
C VAL A 637 -29.63 -21.44 -4.53
N GLY A 638 -30.82 -21.23 -5.09
CA GLY A 638 -31.86 -20.36 -4.56
C GLY A 638 -32.68 -21.11 -3.52
N LEU A 639 -32.88 -20.51 -2.34
CA LEU A 639 -33.41 -21.16 -1.16
C LEU A 639 -34.54 -20.34 -0.54
N ARG A 640 -35.57 -21.00 0.00
CA ARG A 640 -36.60 -20.37 0.84
C ARG A 640 -36.04 -20.02 2.21
N LYS A 641 -36.48 -18.88 2.76
CA LYS A 641 -36.21 -18.52 4.16
C LYS A 641 -36.92 -19.48 5.14
N PRO A 642 -36.42 -19.63 6.38
CA PRO A 642 -35.31 -18.89 7.00
C PRO A 642 -33.92 -19.30 6.47
N MET A 643 -32.96 -18.39 6.58
CA MET A 643 -31.55 -18.68 6.33
C MET A 643 -31.01 -19.56 7.46
N THR A 644 -30.08 -20.46 7.15
CA THR A 644 -29.36 -21.23 8.18
C THR A 644 -28.58 -20.27 9.08
N SER A 645 -28.89 -20.27 10.38
CA SER A 645 -28.52 -19.19 11.31
C SER A 645 -27.01 -18.87 11.36
N PHE A 646 -26.13 -19.89 11.27
CA PHE A 646 -24.69 -19.65 11.34
C PHE A 646 -24.13 -18.97 10.07
N LEU A 647 -24.85 -19.03 8.94
CA LEU A 647 -24.45 -18.40 7.67
C LEU A 647 -24.80 -16.90 7.63
N GLU A 648 -25.70 -16.43 8.49
CA GLU A 648 -26.19 -15.05 8.55
C GLU A 648 -25.13 -13.99 8.90
N LYS A 649 -23.87 -14.38 9.08
CA LYS A 649 -22.76 -13.44 9.31
C LYS A 649 -21.72 -13.45 8.21
N PHE A 650 -21.69 -14.47 7.35
CA PHE A 650 -20.57 -14.73 6.44
C PHE A 650 -20.79 -14.17 5.05
N THR A 651 -19.74 -13.58 4.46
CA THR A 651 -19.75 -13.20 3.05
C THR A 651 -19.45 -14.41 2.17
N TRP A 652 -18.35 -15.12 2.46
CA TRP A 652 -18.00 -16.38 1.81
C TRP A 652 -17.18 -17.27 2.74
N LEU A 653 -17.15 -18.57 2.43
CA LEU A 653 -16.40 -19.59 3.14
C LEU A 653 -15.48 -20.35 2.18
N TYR A 654 -14.30 -20.75 2.66
CA TYR A 654 -13.33 -21.55 1.91
C TYR A 654 -13.31 -23.00 2.41
N PHE A 655 -13.13 -23.94 1.49
CA PHE A 655 -13.21 -25.37 1.78
C PHE A 655 -12.02 -26.12 1.16
N PRO A 656 -10.93 -26.37 1.91
CA PRO A 656 -9.89 -27.33 1.51
C PRO A 656 -10.34 -28.80 1.56
N ASP A 657 -11.42 -29.13 2.29
CA ASP A 657 -11.91 -30.49 2.49
C ASP A 657 -12.20 -31.23 1.16
N LYS A 658 -11.58 -32.40 0.95
CA LYS A 658 -11.75 -33.22 -0.26
C LYS A 658 -13.15 -33.85 -0.41
N ASN A 659 -13.93 -33.91 0.68
CA ASN A 659 -15.25 -34.54 0.70
C ASN A 659 -16.33 -33.67 0.06
N VAL A 660 -16.05 -32.39 -0.19
CA VAL A 660 -16.97 -31.47 -0.90
C VAL A 660 -16.32 -30.97 -2.20
N PRO A 661 -17.07 -30.77 -3.30
CA PRO A 661 -16.48 -30.41 -4.59
C PRO A 661 -16.10 -28.92 -4.70
N PHE A 662 -16.75 -28.05 -3.93
CA PHE A 662 -16.54 -26.61 -3.98
C PHE A 662 -15.34 -26.17 -3.15
N PHE A 663 -14.48 -25.30 -3.69
CA PHE A 663 -13.40 -24.67 -2.92
C PHE A 663 -13.88 -23.40 -2.21
N ARG A 664 -14.96 -22.79 -2.71
CA ARG A 664 -15.56 -21.57 -2.15
C ARG A 664 -17.08 -21.64 -2.23
N VAL A 665 -17.75 -21.16 -1.17
CA VAL A 665 -19.19 -20.91 -1.14
C VAL A 665 -19.42 -19.45 -0.75
N THR A 666 -20.15 -18.72 -1.57
CA THR A 666 -20.52 -17.31 -1.37
C THR A 666 -21.99 -17.22 -1.03
N ILE A 667 -22.35 -16.48 0.02
CA ILE A 667 -23.75 -16.22 0.39
C ILE A 667 -24.18 -14.98 -0.40
N LEU A 668 -24.46 -15.16 -1.69
CA LEU A 668 -24.59 -14.07 -2.67
C LEU A 668 -25.72 -13.09 -2.33
N SER A 669 -26.84 -13.61 -1.82
CA SER A 669 -27.97 -12.83 -1.29
C SER A 669 -27.62 -11.82 -0.17
N ARG A 670 -26.44 -11.92 0.45
CA ARG A 670 -25.98 -10.91 1.40
C ARG A 670 -25.38 -9.69 0.74
N TYR A 671 -24.91 -9.81 -0.50
CA TYR A 671 -24.17 -8.74 -1.17
C TYR A 671 -25.11 -7.66 -1.72
N GLY A 672 -26.28 -8.07 -2.23
CA GLY A 672 -27.30 -7.18 -2.79
C GLY A 672 -28.60 -7.91 -3.08
N GLU A 673 -29.52 -7.22 -3.75
CA GLU A 673 -30.84 -7.73 -4.12
C GLU A 673 -30.72 -8.62 -5.37
N VAL A 674 -30.24 -9.85 -5.14
CA VAL A 674 -29.97 -10.86 -6.18
C VAL A 674 -31.00 -12.00 -6.20
N THR A 675 -32.05 -11.91 -5.40
CA THR A 675 -33.15 -12.87 -5.34
C THR A 675 -34.42 -12.25 -5.91
N PRO A 676 -35.39 -13.06 -6.41
CA PRO A 676 -36.65 -12.52 -6.94
C PRO A 676 -37.49 -11.78 -5.89
N ASP A 677 -37.38 -12.19 -4.62
CA ASP A 677 -38.02 -11.55 -3.46
C ASP A 677 -37.11 -11.76 -2.25
N SER A 678 -36.48 -10.68 -1.78
CA SER A 678 -35.49 -10.70 -0.68
C SER A 678 -36.12 -10.98 0.68
N ASP A 679 -37.45 -10.85 0.82
CA ASP A 679 -38.16 -11.21 2.05
C ASP A 679 -38.42 -12.71 2.14
N LYS A 680 -38.61 -13.38 1.00
CA LYS A 680 -38.94 -14.82 0.94
C LYS A 680 -37.74 -15.73 0.69
N TYR A 681 -36.72 -15.25 0.00
CA TYR A 681 -35.64 -16.10 -0.49
C TYR A 681 -34.25 -15.61 -0.07
N TRP A 682 -33.28 -16.51 -0.17
CA TRP A 682 -31.85 -16.25 -0.08
C TRP A 682 -31.12 -17.16 -1.07
N SER A 683 -29.82 -16.93 -1.27
CA SER A 683 -29.03 -17.67 -2.25
C SER A 683 -27.59 -17.91 -1.80
N VAL A 684 -27.07 -19.07 -2.20
CA VAL A 684 -25.66 -19.43 -2.11
C VAL A 684 -25.12 -19.77 -3.50
N MET A 685 -23.85 -19.51 -3.72
CA MET A 685 -23.15 -19.79 -4.97
C MET A 685 -21.85 -20.53 -4.66
N CYS A 686 -21.65 -21.65 -5.33
CA CYS A 686 -20.52 -22.55 -5.15
C CYS A 686 -19.62 -22.53 -6.36
N GLU A 687 -18.31 -22.56 -6.13
CA GLU A 687 -17.31 -22.68 -7.19
C GLU A 687 -16.54 -24.00 -7.03
N CYS A 688 -16.58 -24.83 -8.08
CA CYS A 688 -15.96 -26.15 -8.12
C CYS A 688 -14.98 -26.23 -9.29
N ALA A 689 -13.67 -26.11 -9.02
CA ALA A 689 -12.66 -26.22 -10.07
C ALA A 689 -12.34 -27.67 -10.41
N ARG A 690 -12.11 -27.95 -11.70
CA ARG A 690 -11.69 -29.27 -12.21
C ARG A 690 -10.62 -29.14 -13.30
N PRO A 691 -9.72 -30.12 -13.43
CA PRO A 691 -8.88 -30.25 -14.62
C PRO A 691 -9.74 -30.19 -15.89
N ILE A 692 -9.18 -29.65 -16.97
CA ILE A 692 -9.90 -29.48 -18.24
C ILE A 692 -10.44 -30.82 -18.77
N ASP A 693 -9.64 -31.86 -18.63
CA ASP A 693 -9.87 -33.24 -19.05
C ASP A 693 -10.70 -34.08 -18.08
N ASP A 694 -11.12 -33.55 -16.92
CA ASP A 694 -12.01 -34.28 -15.99
C ASP A 694 -13.36 -34.57 -16.70
N PRO A 695 -13.78 -35.83 -16.86
CA PRO A 695 -14.99 -36.17 -17.61
C PRO A 695 -16.28 -35.85 -16.85
N ILE A 696 -16.20 -35.37 -15.60
CA ILE A 696 -17.39 -35.06 -14.80
C ILE A 696 -18.32 -34.07 -15.51
N THR A 697 -19.58 -34.43 -15.54
CA THR A 697 -20.64 -33.62 -16.16
C THR A 697 -21.10 -32.50 -15.23
N GLU A 698 -21.74 -31.48 -15.79
CA GLU A 698 -22.34 -30.39 -15.01
C GLU A 698 -23.42 -30.92 -14.06
N GLU A 699 -24.26 -31.85 -14.52
CA GLU A 699 -25.31 -32.50 -13.70
C GLU A 699 -24.74 -33.25 -12.49
N GLU A 700 -23.68 -34.04 -12.70
CA GLU A 700 -22.99 -34.73 -11.61
C GLU A 700 -22.34 -33.74 -10.63
N MET A 701 -21.81 -32.63 -11.13
CA MET A 701 -21.22 -31.59 -10.28
C MET A 701 -22.28 -30.90 -9.43
N VAL A 702 -23.45 -30.59 -10.00
CA VAL A 702 -24.59 -30.04 -9.27
C VAL A 702 -24.98 -30.99 -8.14
N LYS A 703 -25.17 -32.27 -8.44
CA LYS A 703 -25.51 -33.28 -7.43
C LYS A 703 -24.49 -33.31 -6.29
N LYS A 704 -23.19 -33.43 -6.60
CA LYS A 704 -22.12 -33.45 -5.59
C LYS A 704 -22.07 -32.15 -4.77
N THR A 705 -22.39 -31.01 -5.39
CA THR A 705 -22.41 -29.70 -4.72
C THR A 705 -23.54 -29.62 -3.71
N LEU A 706 -24.76 -30.01 -4.12
CA LEU A 706 -25.92 -30.06 -3.22
C LEU A 706 -25.67 -31.03 -2.07
N ASP A 707 -25.14 -32.23 -2.36
CA ASP A 707 -24.76 -33.22 -1.35
C ASP A 707 -23.74 -32.64 -0.36
N GLY A 708 -22.73 -31.92 -0.85
CA GLY A 708 -21.72 -31.26 -0.02
C GLY A 708 -22.27 -30.12 0.84
N LEU A 709 -23.21 -29.32 0.34
CA LEU A 709 -23.87 -28.26 1.11
C LEU A 709 -24.73 -28.85 2.24
N VAL A 710 -25.44 -29.96 1.98
CA VAL A 710 -26.20 -30.69 3.00
C VAL A 710 -25.27 -31.35 4.01
N LEU A 711 -24.18 -31.99 3.55
CA LEU A 711 -23.16 -32.60 4.41
C LEU A 711 -22.58 -31.57 5.40
N LYS A 712 -22.38 -30.33 4.95
CA LYS A 712 -21.88 -29.22 5.78
C LYS A 712 -22.97 -28.50 6.57
N SER A 713 -24.19 -29.04 6.60
CA SER A 713 -25.37 -28.46 7.26
C SER A 713 -25.66 -27.01 6.85
N MET A 714 -25.25 -26.62 5.64
CA MET A 714 -25.44 -25.25 5.14
C MET A 714 -26.85 -25.03 4.61
N ILE A 715 -27.45 -26.07 4.02
CA ILE A 715 -28.80 -26.05 3.45
C ILE A 715 -29.53 -27.35 3.79
N THR A 716 -30.85 -27.33 3.64
CA THR A 716 -31.68 -28.53 3.55
C THR A 716 -32.22 -28.68 2.13
N ARG A 717 -32.49 -29.91 1.67
CA ARG A 717 -32.97 -30.13 0.30
C ARG A 717 -34.36 -29.56 0.09
N GLU A 718 -35.17 -29.60 1.14
CA GLU A 718 -36.55 -29.14 1.13
C GLU A 718 -36.61 -27.64 0.89
N ALA A 719 -35.60 -26.86 1.32
CA ALA A 719 -35.56 -25.41 1.15
C ALA A 719 -35.21 -24.96 -0.27
N ILE A 720 -34.73 -25.85 -1.15
CA ILE A 720 -34.29 -25.50 -2.51
C ILE A 720 -35.50 -25.05 -3.35
N GLU A 721 -35.36 -23.91 -4.01
CA GLU A 721 -36.34 -23.32 -4.93
C GLU A 721 -35.82 -23.24 -6.37
N SER A 722 -34.53 -22.92 -6.53
CA SER A 722 -33.86 -22.82 -7.83
C SER A 722 -32.46 -23.43 -7.76
N VAL A 723 -32.03 -24.05 -8.85
CA VAL A 723 -30.64 -24.47 -9.04
C VAL A 723 -30.19 -23.98 -10.41
N TYR A 724 -29.14 -23.16 -10.41
CA TYR A 724 -28.46 -22.69 -11.59
C TYR A 724 -27.09 -23.35 -11.68
N SER A 725 -26.66 -23.70 -12.89
CA SER A 725 -25.30 -24.17 -13.13
C SER A 725 -24.76 -23.65 -14.44
N ILE A 726 -23.45 -23.43 -14.48
CA ILE A 726 -22.71 -23.16 -15.71
C ILE A 726 -21.27 -23.65 -15.57
N THR A 727 -20.74 -24.22 -16.65
CA THR A 727 -19.33 -24.55 -16.78
C THR A 727 -18.57 -23.41 -17.44
N LEU A 728 -17.59 -22.85 -16.74
CA LEU A 728 -16.61 -21.90 -17.27
C LEU A 728 -15.40 -22.70 -17.81
N PRO A 729 -15.19 -22.81 -19.14
CA PRO A 729 -14.08 -23.58 -19.69
C PRO A 729 -12.72 -22.99 -19.29
N TYR A 730 -12.68 -21.67 -19.16
CA TYR A 730 -11.53 -20.90 -18.66
C TYR A 730 -11.86 -20.33 -17.28
N GLY A 731 -11.58 -21.11 -16.23
CA GLY A 731 -11.78 -20.73 -14.83
C GLY A 731 -10.65 -19.86 -14.30
N TYR A 732 -9.48 -20.46 -14.08
CA TYR A 732 -8.28 -19.77 -13.58
C TYR A 732 -7.06 -19.95 -14.49
N PRO A 733 -6.34 -18.86 -14.86
CA PRO A 733 -5.04 -18.97 -15.51
C PRO A 733 -3.99 -19.39 -14.47
N ILE A 734 -3.48 -20.61 -14.58
CA ILE A 734 -2.58 -21.19 -13.57
C ILE A 734 -1.17 -20.60 -13.75
N PRO A 735 -0.57 -20.01 -12.69
CA PRO A 735 0.77 -19.45 -12.74
C PRO A 735 1.83 -20.58 -12.72
N THR A 736 2.09 -21.24 -13.85
CA THR A 736 3.15 -22.25 -13.96
C THR A 736 4.55 -21.61 -14.02
N PRO A 737 5.63 -22.33 -13.65
CA PRO A 737 7.00 -21.80 -13.71
C PRO A 737 7.41 -21.23 -15.08
N ASN A 738 7.00 -21.88 -16.19
CA ASN A 738 7.36 -21.46 -17.55
C ASN A 738 6.46 -20.35 -18.10
N ARG A 739 5.31 -20.04 -17.46
CA ARG A 739 4.28 -19.14 -17.98
C ARG A 739 4.85 -17.82 -18.49
N ASP A 740 5.64 -17.13 -17.68
CA ASP A 740 6.10 -15.77 -18.01
C ASP A 740 7.02 -15.74 -19.24
N ARG A 741 7.81 -16.79 -19.45
CA ARG A 741 8.65 -16.94 -20.64
C ARG A 741 7.79 -17.15 -21.90
N GLU A 742 6.80 -18.02 -21.82
CA GLU A 742 5.88 -18.27 -22.94
C GLU A 742 5.06 -17.03 -23.29
N LEU A 743 4.57 -16.30 -22.29
CA LEU A 743 3.88 -15.03 -22.50
C LEU A 743 4.79 -13.99 -23.14
N ALA A 744 6.04 -13.83 -22.68
CA ALA A 744 6.97 -12.86 -23.27
C ALA A 744 7.24 -13.16 -24.76
N ARG A 745 7.39 -14.45 -25.11
CA ARG A 745 7.50 -14.90 -26.50
C ARG A 745 6.26 -14.52 -27.31
N ALA A 746 5.07 -14.84 -26.82
CA ALA A 746 3.82 -14.54 -27.52
C ALA A 746 3.60 -13.03 -27.73
N HIS A 747 3.75 -12.22 -26.67
CA HIS A 747 3.57 -10.78 -26.75
C HIS A 747 4.58 -10.13 -27.70
N THR A 748 5.81 -10.66 -27.79
CA THR A 748 6.82 -10.16 -28.75
C THR A 748 6.34 -10.30 -30.19
N GLU A 749 5.80 -11.46 -30.57
CA GLU A 749 5.32 -11.68 -31.95
C GLU A 749 3.98 -11.00 -32.22
N LEU A 750 3.05 -11.03 -31.27
CA LEU A 750 1.74 -10.36 -31.39
C LEU A 750 1.89 -8.84 -31.54
N GLU A 751 2.74 -8.20 -30.74
CA GLU A 751 2.88 -6.73 -30.78
C GLU A 751 3.56 -6.25 -32.07
N LYS A 752 4.44 -7.04 -32.69
CA LYS A 752 4.98 -6.75 -34.05
C LYS A 752 3.87 -6.65 -35.09
N ALA A 753 2.80 -7.44 -34.94
CA ALA A 753 1.63 -7.41 -35.79
C ALA A 753 0.57 -6.38 -35.36
N SER A 754 0.88 -5.48 -34.42
CA SER A 754 -0.09 -4.53 -33.84
C SER A 754 -1.24 -5.21 -33.09
N ILE A 755 -1.00 -6.39 -32.52
CA ILE A 755 -1.96 -7.15 -31.71
C ILE A 755 -1.53 -7.10 -30.24
N TYR A 756 -2.43 -6.63 -29.38
CA TYR A 756 -2.21 -6.46 -27.95
C TYR A 756 -3.15 -7.39 -27.19
N SER A 757 -2.61 -8.43 -26.58
CA SER A 757 -3.42 -9.39 -25.80
C SER A 757 -3.36 -9.05 -24.31
N ARG A 758 -4.51 -8.72 -23.70
CA ARG A 758 -4.63 -8.17 -22.33
C ARG A 758 -5.82 -8.76 -21.58
N GLY A 759 -5.89 -8.54 -20.27
CA GLY A 759 -6.98 -9.04 -19.42
C GLY A 759 -6.69 -10.39 -18.78
N ARG A 760 -7.72 -11.04 -18.21
CA ARG A 760 -7.53 -12.24 -17.38
C ARG A 760 -6.90 -13.40 -18.13
N PHE A 761 -7.47 -13.75 -19.28
CA PHE A 761 -6.95 -14.81 -20.14
C PHE A 761 -6.24 -14.27 -21.39
N GLY A 762 -6.48 -13.01 -21.79
CA GLY A 762 -5.63 -12.38 -22.81
C GLY A 762 -4.21 -12.09 -22.31
N GLY A 763 -4.03 -11.82 -21.01
CA GLY A 763 -2.72 -11.67 -20.38
C GLY A 763 -2.24 -12.88 -19.55
N TRP A 764 -3.15 -13.76 -19.12
CA TRP A 764 -2.86 -14.99 -18.35
C TRP A 764 -2.12 -14.81 -16.99
N LYS A 765 -1.97 -13.57 -16.50
CA LYS A 765 -1.33 -13.28 -15.21
C LYS A 765 -2.37 -13.11 -14.11
N TYR A 766 -2.61 -14.18 -13.34
CA TYR A 766 -3.61 -14.20 -12.25
C TYR A 766 -3.42 -13.07 -11.21
N GLU A 767 -2.17 -12.78 -10.88
CA GLU A 767 -1.80 -11.70 -9.96
C GLU A 767 -2.31 -10.33 -10.42
N SER A 768 -2.53 -10.14 -11.72
CA SER A 768 -3.02 -8.90 -12.36
C SER A 768 -4.32 -9.11 -13.13
N SER A 769 -5.24 -9.96 -12.67
CA SER A 769 -6.46 -10.32 -13.42
C SER A 769 -7.80 -10.14 -12.68
N ASN A 770 -7.82 -9.32 -11.64
CA ASN A 770 -9.08 -8.91 -11.03
C ASN A 770 -9.77 -7.86 -11.93
N GLN A 771 -11.03 -7.57 -11.66
CA GLN A 771 -11.84 -6.59 -12.41
C GLN A 771 -11.13 -5.25 -12.61
N ASP A 772 -10.61 -4.69 -11.53
CA ASP A 772 -9.87 -3.42 -11.53
C ASP A 772 -8.55 -3.53 -12.31
N HIS A 773 -7.79 -4.61 -12.11
CA HIS A 773 -6.58 -4.84 -12.90
C HIS A 773 -6.88 -4.92 -14.40
N CYS A 774 -7.89 -5.70 -14.78
CA CYS A 774 -8.29 -5.87 -16.18
C CYS A 774 -8.75 -4.54 -16.79
N PHE A 775 -9.53 -3.74 -16.05
CA PHE A 775 -9.96 -2.42 -16.49
C PHE A 775 -8.77 -1.47 -16.70
N ILE A 776 -7.84 -1.43 -15.74
CA ILE A 776 -6.64 -0.58 -15.84
C ILE A 776 -5.72 -1.02 -16.99
N GLN A 777 -5.63 -2.32 -17.29
CA GLN A 777 -4.93 -2.77 -18.50
C GLN A 777 -5.53 -2.19 -19.78
N GLY A 778 -6.85 -2.10 -19.88
CA GLY A 778 -7.52 -1.45 -21.02
C GLY A 778 -7.21 0.03 -21.12
N LYS A 779 -7.25 0.73 -19.98
CA LYS A 779 -6.87 2.14 -19.87
C LYS A 779 -5.43 2.38 -20.32
N GLU A 780 -4.49 1.61 -19.79
CA GLU A 780 -3.06 1.73 -20.12
C GLU A 780 -2.77 1.34 -21.57
N PHE A 781 -3.52 0.40 -22.16
CA PHE A 781 -3.46 0.10 -23.58
C PHE A 781 -3.80 1.32 -24.44
N ILE A 782 -4.87 2.07 -24.12
CA ILE A 782 -5.21 3.30 -24.84
C ILE A 782 -4.13 4.36 -24.66
N ASP A 783 -3.61 4.55 -23.44
CA ASP A 783 -2.50 5.51 -23.25
C ASP A 783 -1.27 5.10 -24.07
N ARG A 784 -1.00 3.81 -24.22
CA ARG A 784 0.11 3.32 -25.03
C ARG A 784 -0.10 3.59 -26.52
N VAL A 785 -1.25 3.23 -27.06
CA VAL A 785 -1.51 3.30 -28.50
C VAL A 785 -1.81 4.73 -28.97
N VAL A 786 -2.51 5.52 -28.16
CA VAL A 786 -2.95 6.87 -28.51
C VAL A 786 -1.98 7.94 -28.02
N LEU A 787 -1.42 7.80 -26.81
CA LEU A 787 -0.56 8.83 -26.18
C LEU A 787 0.94 8.46 -26.17
N GLY A 788 1.29 7.21 -26.51
CA GLY A 788 2.67 6.72 -26.46
C GLY A 788 3.24 6.59 -25.05
N GLU A 789 2.38 6.39 -24.03
CA GLU A 789 2.80 6.13 -22.65
C GLU A 789 2.99 4.63 -22.38
N PRO A 790 3.96 4.22 -21.53
CA PRO A 790 4.17 2.80 -21.24
C PRO A 790 3.10 2.23 -20.30
N GLU A 791 2.71 0.98 -20.55
CA GLU A 791 1.92 0.17 -19.61
C GLU A 791 2.74 -0.11 -18.34
N LYS A 792 2.12 0.10 -17.17
CA LYS A 792 2.79 0.02 -15.86
C LYS A 792 2.34 -1.20 -15.07
N LEU A 793 1.05 -1.53 -15.17
CA LEU A 793 0.43 -2.64 -14.45
C LEU A 793 0.80 -3.98 -15.07
N TYR A 794 0.59 -4.12 -16.39
CA TYR A 794 0.80 -5.37 -17.09
C TYR A 794 2.13 -5.35 -17.87
N LYS A 795 3.13 -5.99 -17.30
CA LYS A 795 4.46 -6.11 -17.92
C LYS A 795 4.49 -7.33 -18.84
N THR A 796 4.63 -7.09 -20.14
CA THR A 796 4.71 -8.12 -21.19
C THR A 796 6.09 -8.77 -21.29
N GLY A 797 7.13 -8.11 -20.79
CA GLY A 797 8.53 -8.54 -21.00
C GLY A 797 9.12 -8.05 -22.33
N VAL A 798 8.36 -7.33 -23.15
CA VAL A 798 8.82 -6.68 -24.38
C VAL A 798 9.49 -5.35 -24.02
N ALA A 799 10.68 -5.08 -24.57
CA ALA A 799 11.33 -3.78 -24.41
C ALA A 799 10.48 -2.69 -25.09
N ALA A 800 10.33 -1.52 -24.46
CA ALA A 800 9.63 -0.39 -25.08
C ALA A 800 10.28 -0.08 -26.43
N ILE A 801 9.50 -0.12 -27.52
CA ILE A 801 9.98 0.17 -28.88
C ILE A 801 10.58 1.59 -28.87
N PRO A 802 11.87 1.76 -29.23
CA PRO A 802 12.45 3.08 -29.40
C PRO A 802 11.64 3.83 -30.48
N ARG A 803 11.21 5.06 -30.18
CA ARG A 803 10.57 5.92 -31.20
C ARG A 803 11.58 6.12 -32.33
N GLY A 804 11.23 5.63 -33.52
CA GLY A 804 11.94 5.91 -34.77
C GLY A 804 11.65 7.31 -35.29
#